data_AF-A0A2W2E1W6-F1
#
_entry.id   AF-A0A2W2E1W6-F1
#
_cell.length_a   1.000
_cell.length_b   1.000
_cell.length_c   1.000
_cell.angle_alpha   90.00
_cell.angle_beta   90.00
_cell.angle_gamma   90.00
#
_symmetry.space_group_name_H-M   'P 1'
#
loop_
_entity.id
_entity.type
_entity.pdbx_description
1 polymer ?
#
loop_
_entity_poly.entity_id
_entity_poly.type
_entity_poly.pdbx_seq_one_letter_code
_entity_poly.pdbx_strand_id
1 'polypeptide(L)'
;MPVEQSAVAPPVTSTPTASPAPPEHRPRWIVALAGLAAAWLLPLAAVAADARWLLPPLVLLATASLLRGGRTLLDRLLLATVLLVGLTTAAGLLFAVWPWGMAPVPVTGTALTTLVLAALATGRRPALPRPAWTDLFPVLGTAALVGYLAQPLLRAGDLAGRLTILTRGEDYLRHLSLVDVIGRHGGYVFLDSAAVRDQLLSLLVHYPQGWHLLVALLDGHLTPAGTAPGGADAVQPFLWWNIAGFGLFVLTLLWAAQRLPGPLHPLSRAVLTVVVGALVLGSQLPRLLWSGYPTETIGLALTVVLAAIVARPLPAPREHLVLLGVLLVGIGYTYYLFLPAAVVLVLGALLVHRRAVVRARRTALAVGLATVALAPVPILLGVFRANQTEALTATVGPDLTETWLALGGLGALVVPALLWHAVRIGRRDPAWRRWLFVLLVSGILTAAVGQASVGLGGELGYYFNKAGHLTTVLLIVGTGAVVRLLPVPRRGRPIRSLTAGLTAVTVAAAVVLFGGVTGWHRSLLVVGPQTWAQRWVHQQVDHPNRAAVVCDQVNRAYPAVDGVTTLVLDYASTYRSYLENICVSTLQGTTAQTEAAIYGLVFAEPGRTWQMLHAVPGEIRLVVVDPAARSRVKKLLPSTPEVRDRVTIETMFVDQPRD
;
A
#
# COMPACT_ATOMS: atom_id res chain seq x y z
N MET A 1 -16.73 75.78 7.27
CA MET A 1 -18.20 75.93 7.42
C MET A 1 -18.87 74.92 6.52
N PRO A 2 -19.54 73.88 7.05
CA PRO A 2 -20.15 72.85 6.22
C PRO A 2 -21.60 73.22 5.87
N VAL A 3 -21.97 72.85 4.66
CA VAL A 3 -23.32 72.90 4.08
C VAL A 3 -24.12 71.71 4.64
N GLU A 4 -25.24 71.99 5.28
CA GLU A 4 -26.26 70.99 5.65
C GLU A 4 -26.99 70.52 4.39
N GLN A 5 -26.83 69.24 4.03
CA GLN A 5 -27.74 68.53 3.14
C GLN A 5 -28.46 67.45 3.96
N SER A 6 -29.73 67.71 4.24
CA SER A 6 -30.66 66.75 4.82
C SER A 6 -30.93 65.63 3.82
N ALA A 7 -30.43 64.43 4.12
CA ALA A 7 -30.81 63.19 3.44
C ALA A 7 -32.01 62.57 4.15
N VAL A 8 -33.17 62.60 3.48
CA VAL A 8 -34.39 61.90 3.88
C VAL A 8 -34.13 60.39 3.87
N ALA A 9 -34.35 59.72 5.01
CA ALA A 9 -34.25 58.28 5.13
C ALA A 9 -35.37 57.58 4.32
N PRO A 10 -35.09 56.46 3.63
CA PRO A 10 -36.10 55.73 2.87
C PRO A 10 -37.12 55.06 3.82
N PRO A 11 -38.36 54.83 3.37
CA PRO A 11 -39.39 54.19 4.18
C PRO A 11 -38.97 52.77 4.56
N VAL A 12 -39.12 52.43 5.83
CA VAL A 12 -38.92 51.09 6.36
C VAL A 12 -40.06 50.20 5.86
N THR A 13 -39.81 49.44 4.79
CA THR A 13 -40.67 48.31 4.42
C THR A 13 -40.64 47.29 5.55
N SER A 14 -41.75 47.17 6.29
CA SER A 14 -42.01 46.10 7.24
C SER A 14 -41.93 44.75 6.51
N THR A 15 -40.84 44.03 6.73
CA THR A 15 -40.68 42.67 6.22
C THR A 15 -41.72 41.79 6.92
N PRO A 16 -42.59 41.06 6.20
CA PRO A 16 -43.56 40.20 6.84
C PRO A 16 -42.82 39.15 7.67
N THR A 17 -43.14 39.12 8.95
CA THR A 17 -42.61 38.15 9.91
C THR A 17 -43.08 36.77 9.45
N ALA A 18 -42.18 36.01 8.82
CA ALA A 18 -42.46 34.63 8.45
C ALA A 18 -42.77 33.85 9.73
N SER A 19 -44.02 33.39 9.86
CA SER A 19 -44.40 32.46 10.92
C SER A 19 -43.46 31.25 10.89
N PRO A 20 -42.92 30.79 12.03
CA PRO A 20 -42.14 29.56 12.08
C PRO A 20 -43.04 28.41 11.66
N ALA A 21 -42.78 27.83 10.49
CA ALA A 21 -43.44 26.61 10.06
C ALA A 21 -43.27 25.53 11.15
N PRO A 22 -44.32 24.78 11.51
CA PRO A 22 -44.20 23.72 12.50
C PRO A 22 -43.12 22.72 12.05
N PRO A 23 -42.25 22.25 12.95
CA PRO A 23 -41.21 21.31 12.57
C PRO A 23 -41.88 20.01 12.12
N GLU A 24 -41.82 19.71 10.82
CA GLU A 24 -42.23 18.41 10.27
C GLU A 24 -41.47 17.29 10.99
N HIS A 25 -42.09 16.73 12.04
CA HIS A 25 -41.62 15.56 12.77
C HIS A 25 -41.91 14.34 11.91
N ARG A 26 -41.20 14.19 10.78
CA ARG A 26 -41.12 12.87 10.16
C ARG A 26 -40.48 11.93 11.20
N PRO A 27 -41.14 10.81 11.55
CA PRO A 27 -40.64 9.90 12.57
C PRO A 27 -39.29 9.33 12.14
N ARG A 28 -38.22 9.78 12.80
CA ARG A 28 -36.82 9.39 12.52
C ARG A 28 -36.61 7.87 12.61
N TRP A 29 -37.47 7.16 13.32
CA TRP A 29 -37.43 5.71 13.45
C TRP A 29 -37.82 4.97 12.15
N ILE A 30 -38.72 5.50 11.32
CA ILE A 30 -39.08 4.88 10.03
C ILE A 30 -37.88 4.91 9.09
N VAL A 31 -37.18 6.04 9.02
CA VAL A 31 -35.96 6.19 8.20
C VAL A 31 -34.85 5.26 8.70
N ALA A 32 -34.74 5.10 10.03
CA ALA A 32 -33.78 4.17 10.63
C ALA A 32 -34.07 2.72 10.24
N LEU A 33 -35.33 2.26 10.38
CA LEU A 33 -35.74 0.90 10.02
C LEU A 33 -35.56 0.63 8.52
N ALA A 34 -35.96 1.58 7.67
CA ALA A 34 -35.76 1.47 6.23
C ALA A 34 -34.26 1.37 5.87
N GLY A 35 -33.41 2.17 6.53
CA GLY A 35 -31.96 2.10 6.36
C GLY A 35 -31.37 0.76 6.79
N LEU A 36 -31.82 0.20 7.92
CA LEU A 36 -31.39 -1.11 8.41
C LEU A 36 -31.84 -2.25 7.48
N ALA A 37 -33.09 -2.20 6.97
CA ALA A 37 -33.56 -3.17 5.98
C ALA A 37 -32.74 -3.07 4.67
N ALA A 38 -32.52 -1.85 4.17
CA ALA A 38 -31.74 -1.60 2.97
C ALA A 38 -30.28 -2.06 3.10
N ALA A 39 -29.70 -1.99 4.30
CA ALA A 39 -28.34 -2.46 4.55
C ALA A 39 -28.13 -3.93 4.18
N TRP A 40 -29.17 -4.78 4.29
CA TRP A 40 -29.09 -6.20 3.96
C TRP A 40 -29.74 -6.55 2.62
N LEU A 41 -30.86 -5.91 2.28
CA LEU A 41 -31.53 -6.15 1.00
C LEU A 41 -30.69 -5.71 -0.20
N LEU A 42 -29.91 -4.63 -0.06
CA LEU A 42 -29.08 -4.13 -1.16
C LEU A 42 -27.93 -5.09 -1.52
N PRO A 43 -27.12 -5.60 -0.57
CA PRO A 43 -26.12 -6.63 -0.87
C PRO A 43 -26.73 -7.91 -1.45
N LEU A 44 -27.89 -8.35 -0.92
CA LEU A 44 -28.61 -9.51 -1.47
C LEU A 44 -29.03 -9.27 -2.93
N ALA A 45 -29.63 -8.12 -3.23
CA ALA A 45 -30.02 -7.76 -4.59
C ALA A 45 -28.82 -7.65 -5.53
N ALA A 46 -27.70 -7.08 -5.05
CA ALA A 46 -26.47 -6.99 -5.83
C ALA A 46 -25.87 -8.36 -6.16
N VAL A 47 -25.91 -9.31 -5.23
CA VAL A 47 -25.48 -10.69 -5.50
C VAL A 47 -26.44 -11.40 -6.45
N ALA A 48 -27.76 -11.24 -6.27
CA ALA A 48 -28.76 -11.81 -7.16
C ALA A 48 -28.66 -11.28 -8.62
N ALA A 49 -28.16 -10.06 -8.81
CA ALA A 49 -27.97 -9.43 -10.11
C ALA A 49 -26.52 -9.52 -10.65
N ASP A 50 -25.63 -10.29 -10.00
CA ASP A 50 -24.19 -10.35 -10.29
C ASP A 50 -23.49 -8.97 -10.36
N ALA A 51 -23.99 -8.03 -9.55
CA ALA A 51 -23.53 -6.65 -9.44
C ALA A 51 -22.75 -6.38 -8.14
N ARG A 52 -22.22 -7.44 -7.50
CA ARG A 52 -21.48 -7.35 -6.21
C ARG A 52 -20.24 -6.45 -6.25
N TRP A 53 -19.68 -6.20 -7.44
CA TRP A 53 -18.56 -5.29 -7.66
C TRP A 53 -18.92 -3.82 -7.34
N LEU A 54 -20.21 -3.48 -7.30
CA LEU A 54 -20.71 -2.15 -6.88
C LEU A 54 -20.69 -1.94 -5.36
N LEU A 55 -20.60 -3.01 -4.57
CA LEU A 55 -20.71 -2.92 -3.11
C LEU A 55 -19.53 -2.18 -2.45
N PRO A 56 -18.24 -2.45 -2.79
CA PRO A 56 -17.14 -1.69 -2.21
C PRO A 56 -17.19 -0.18 -2.53
N PRO A 57 -17.44 0.26 -3.79
CA PRO A 57 -17.65 1.68 -4.11
C PRO A 57 -18.82 2.29 -3.33
N LEU A 58 -19.93 1.56 -3.16
CA LEU A 58 -21.08 2.05 -2.39
C LEU A 58 -20.73 2.27 -0.92
N VAL A 59 -20.06 1.30 -0.28
CA VAL A 59 -19.60 1.42 1.12
C VAL A 59 -18.62 2.59 1.26
N LEU A 60 -17.73 2.79 0.30
CA LEU A 60 -16.82 3.93 0.26
C LEU A 60 -17.59 5.26 0.21
N LEU A 61 -18.54 5.41 -0.70
CA LEU A 61 -19.35 6.62 -0.84
C LEU A 61 -20.22 6.88 0.39
N ALA A 62 -20.83 5.84 0.95
CA ALA A 62 -21.63 5.93 2.17
C ALA A 62 -20.75 6.39 3.34
N THR A 63 -19.55 5.82 3.51
CA THR A 63 -18.57 6.24 4.51
C THR A 63 -18.16 7.71 4.33
N ALA A 64 -17.76 8.09 3.11
CA ALA A 64 -17.36 9.45 2.78
C ALA A 64 -18.49 10.48 3.02
N SER A 65 -19.75 10.08 2.84
CA SER A 65 -20.93 10.93 3.06
C SER A 65 -21.19 11.26 4.54
N LEU A 66 -20.70 10.42 5.47
CA LEU A 66 -20.85 10.61 6.92
C LEU A 66 -19.66 11.34 7.55
N LEU A 67 -18.49 11.31 6.90
CA LEU A 67 -17.33 12.10 7.31
C LEU A 67 -17.61 13.60 7.19
N ARG A 68 -17.02 14.38 8.11
CA ARG A 68 -17.02 15.85 8.08
C ARG A 68 -15.61 16.42 8.00
N GLY A 69 -14.59 15.59 8.24
CA GLY A 69 -13.22 15.87 7.86
C GLY A 69 -13.09 16.02 6.34
N GLY A 70 -12.36 17.05 5.89
CA GLY A 70 -12.11 17.32 4.47
C GLY A 70 -12.90 18.49 3.90
N ARG A 71 -12.29 19.21 2.97
CA ARG A 71 -12.86 20.38 2.28
C ARG A 71 -13.43 20.04 0.92
N THR A 72 -12.87 19.03 0.25
CA THR A 72 -13.23 18.63 -1.11
C THR A 72 -13.74 17.19 -1.16
N LEU A 73 -14.24 16.76 -2.32
CA LEU A 73 -14.68 15.37 -2.50
C LEU A 73 -13.49 14.40 -2.35
N LEU A 74 -12.35 14.74 -2.96
CA LEU A 74 -11.15 13.92 -2.84
C LEU A 74 -10.68 13.76 -1.38
N ASP A 75 -10.70 14.83 -0.58
CA ASP A 75 -10.36 14.74 0.85
C ASP A 75 -11.23 13.67 1.54
N ARG A 76 -12.54 13.66 1.28
CA ARG A 76 -13.45 12.73 1.94
C ARG A 76 -13.30 11.31 1.44
N LEU A 77 -13.11 11.13 0.13
CA LEU A 77 -12.88 9.82 -0.46
C LEU A 77 -11.59 9.22 0.08
N LEU A 78 -10.48 9.95 0.09
CA LEU A 78 -9.21 9.43 0.60
C LEU A 78 -9.29 9.09 2.10
N LEU A 79 -9.87 9.99 2.91
CA LEU A 79 -10.05 9.73 4.35
C LEU A 79 -10.97 8.53 4.61
N ALA A 80 -12.02 8.35 3.81
CA ALA A 80 -12.89 7.18 3.88
C ALA A 80 -12.17 5.90 3.44
N THR A 81 -11.37 5.95 2.38
CA THR A 81 -10.56 4.81 1.92
C THR A 81 -9.61 4.34 3.01
N VAL A 82 -8.82 5.23 3.63
CA VAL A 82 -7.90 4.81 4.69
C VAL A 82 -8.61 4.35 5.96
N LEU A 83 -9.77 4.92 6.27
CA LEU A 83 -10.63 4.48 7.36
C LEU A 83 -11.11 3.05 7.11
N LEU A 84 -11.62 2.76 5.91
CA LEU A 84 -12.07 1.43 5.53
C LEU A 84 -10.91 0.44 5.49
N VAL A 85 -9.76 0.82 4.95
CA VAL A 85 -8.54 -0.02 4.96
C VAL A 85 -8.19 -0.44 6.39
N GLY A 86 -8.04 0.50 7.32
CA GLY A 86 -7.66 0.16 8.70
C GLY A 86 -8.77 -0.56 9.49
N LEU A 87 -10.05 -0.26 9.23
CA LEU A 87 -11.17 -0.98 9.85
C LEU A 87 -11.28 -2.40 9.32
N THR A 88 -11.09 -2.62 8.01
CA THR A 88 -11.11 -3.96 7.42
C THR A 88 -9.95 -4.81 7.93
N THR A 89 -8.76 -4.23 8.13
CA THR A 89 -7.66 -4.98 8.76
C THR A 89 -8.00 -5.40 10.19
N ALA A 90 -8.71 -4.58 10.96
CA ALA A 90 -9.18 -5.01 12.28
C ALA A 90 -10.28 -6.07 12.18
N ALA A 91 -11.23 -5.88 11.26
CA ALA A 91 -12.36 -6.77 11.05
C ALA A 91 -11.94 -8.16 10.55
N GLY A 92 -10.77 -8.29 9.93
CA GLY A 92 -10.18 -9.58 9.56
C GLY A 92 -10.04 -10.56 10.72
N LEU A 93 -9.85 -10.07 11.95
CA LEU A 93 -9.87 -10.92 13.15
C LEU A 93 -11.23 -11.56 13.38
N LEU A 94 -12.30 -10.81 13.14
CA LEU A 94 -13.67 -11.31 13.22
C LEU A 94 -13.94 -12.26 12.06
N PHE A 95 -13.57 -11.89 10.83
CA PHE A 95 -13.83 -12.71 9.64
C PHE A 95 -13.26 -14.12 9.77
N ALA A 96 -12.05 -14.26 10.33
CA ALA A 96 -11.40 -15.55 10.53
C ALA A 96 -12.15 -16.52 11.46
N VAL A 97 -12.98 -16.03 12.38
CA VAL A 97 -13.76 -16.84 13.32
C VAL A 97 -15.26 -16.80 13.05
N TRP A 98 -15.68 -15.98 12.08
CA TRP A 98 -17.07 -15.78 11.74
C TRP A 98 -17.51 -16.84 10.73
N PRO A 99 -18.66 -17.54 10.92
CA PRO A 99 -19.08 -18.62 10.01
C PRO A 99 -19.27 -18.20 8.55
N TRP A 100 -19.39 -16.89 8.30
CA TRP A 100 -19.57 -16.33 6.96
C TRP A 100 -18.26 -15.86 6.32
N GLY A 101 -17.15 -15.88 7.04
CA GLY A 101 -15.84 -15.43 6.57
C GLY A 101 -15.88 -14.03 5.97
N MET A 102 -15.35 -13.93 4.74
CA MET A 102 -15.32 -12.71 3.93
C MET A 102 -16.46 -12.63 2.90
N ALA A 103 -17.57 -13.36 3.08
CA ALA A 103 -18.64 -13.39 2.08
C ALA A 103 -19.23 -11.98 1.81
N PRO A 104 -19.45 -11.59 0.54
CA PRO A 104 -19.86 -10.23 0.16
C PRO A 104 -21.10 -9.68 0.86
N VAL A 105 -22.16 -10.51 0.98
CA VAL A 105 -23.43 -10.12 1.59
C VAL A 105 -23.27 -9.76 3.07
N PRO A 106 -22.79 -10.67 3.94
CA PRO A 106 -22.70 -10.39 5.37
C PRO A 106 -21.66 -9.31 5.68
N VAL A 107 -20.52 -9.26 4.99
CA VAL A 107 -19.53 -8.19 5.17
C VAL A 107 -20.14 -6.83 4.83
N THR A 108 -20.76 -6.69 3.66
CA THR A 108 -21.35 -5.42 3.23
C THR A 108 -22.56 -5.04 4.08
N GLY A 109 -23.42 -6.01 4.42
CA GLY A 109 -24.58 -5.79 5.26
C GLY A 109 -24.21 -5.28 6.64
N THR A 110 -23.15 -5.84 7.23
CA THR A 110 -22.60 -5.38 8.52
C THR A 110 -22.00 -3.97 8.40
N ALA A 111 -21.25 -3.69 7.33
CA ALA A 111 -20.67 -2.36 7.10
C ALA A 111 -21.76 -1.29 6.94
N LEU A 112 -22.76 -1.54 6.09
CA LEU A 112 -23.90 -0.62 5.89
C LEU A 112 -24.73 -0.44 7.16
N THR A 113 -24.97 -1.52 7.91
CA THR A 113 -25.64 -1.46 9.22
C THR A 113 -24.87 -0.55 10.17
N THR A 114 -23.55 -0.71 10.26
CA THR A 114 -22.68 0.13 11.10
C THR A 114 -22.73 1.59 10.68
N LEU A 115 -22.77 1.89 9.38
CA LEU A 115 -22.91 3.25 8.86
C LEU A 115 -24.27 3.87 9.19
N VAL A 116 -25.36 3.10 9.10
CA VAL A 116 -26.71 3.56 9.52
C VAL A 116 -26.71 3.87 11.02
N LEU A 117 -26.18 2.99 11.86
CA LEU A 117 -26.08 3.21 13.30
C LEU A 117 -25.19 4.41 13.64
N ALA A 118 -24.07 4.59 12.93
CA ALA A 118 -23.21 5.75 13.08
C ALA A 118 -23.92 7.06 12.69
N ALA A 119 -24.70 7.05 11.60
CA ALA A 119 -25.51 8.20 11.20
C ALA A 119 -26.55 8.57 12.26
N LEU A 120 -27.22 7.59 12.85
CA LEU A 120 -28.18 7.78 13.94
C LEU A 120 -27.51 8.31 15.22
N ALA A 121 -26.43 7.67 15.66
CA ALA A 121 -25.70 8.05 16.87
C ALA A 121 -25.06 9.44 16.79
N THR A 122 -24.68 9.87 15.58
CA THR A 122 -24.07 11.19 15.35
C THR A 122 -25.08 12.26 14.91
N GLY A 123 -26.33 11.88 14.61
CA GLY A 123 -27.35 12.75 14.04
C GLY A 123 -27.00 13.30 12.65
N ARG A 124 -26.07 12.66 11.93
CA ARG A 124 -25.55 13.16 10.66
C ARG A 124 -26.37 12.65 9.50
N ARG A 125 -26.72 13.57 8.59
CA ARG A 125 -27.29 13.24 7.28
C ARG A 125 -26.19 12.91 6.28
N PRO A 126 -26.34 11.91 5.40
CA PRO A 126 -25.43 11.67 4.29
C PRO A 126 -25.27 12.95 3.45
N ALA A 127 -24.04 13.41 3.25
CA ALA A 127 -23.76 14.58 2.42
C ALA A 127 -22.34 14.48 1.89
N LEU A 128 -22.14 14.60 0.57
CA LEU A 128 -20.82 14.71 -0.05
C LEU A 128 -20.57 16.15 -0.47
N PRO A 129 -19.32 16.66 -0.33
CA PRO A 129 -18.96 17.95 -0.90
C PRO A 129 -18.87 17.80 -2.43
N ARG A 130 -19.05 18.92 -3.14
CA ARG A 130 -18.86 18.93 -4.60
C ARG A 130 -17.39 18.68 -4.95
N PRO A 131 -17.09 18.03 -6.08
CA PRO A 131 -15.73 17.97 -6.62
C PRO A 131 -15.17 19.39 -6.78
N ALA A 132 -13.97 19.62 -6.30
CA ALA A 132 -13.29 20.90 -6.50
C ALA A 132 -12.34 20.80 -7.70
N TRP A 133 -12.17 21.89 -8.46
CA TRP A 133 -11.17 21.92 -9.54
C TRP A 133 -9.75 21.62 -9.04
N THR A 134 -9.46 21.91 -7.75
CA THR A 134 -8.18 21.58 -7.11
C THR A 134 -7.95 20.08 -6.97
N ASP A 135 -9.00 19.26 -6.99
CA ASP A 135 -8.92 17.80 -6.93
C ASP A 135 -8.37 17.23 -8.24
N LEU A 136 -8.47 17.97 -9.36
CA LEU A 136 -7.98 17.52 -10.67
C LEU A 136 -6.46 17.28 -10.67
N PHE A 137 -5.69 18.06 -9.91
CA PHE A 137 -4.23 17.95 -9.88
C PHE A 137 -3.74 16.58 -9.37
N PRO A 138 -4.09 16.17 -8.12
CA PRO A 138 -3.71 14.85 -7.64
C PRO A 138 -4.38 13.73 -8.45
N VAL A 139 -5.64 13.88 -8.90
CA VAL A 139 -6.33 12.82 -9.66
C VAL A 139 -5.69 12.59 -11.03
N LEU A 140 -5.49 13.64 -11.83
CA LEU A 140 -4.87 13.52 -13.16
C LEU A 140 -3.40 13.14 -13.05
N GLY A 141 -2.67 13.68 -12.06
CA GLY A 141 -1.30 13.28 -11.77
C GLY A 141 -1.19 11.80 -11.47
N THR A 142 -2.04 11.28 -10.59
CA THR A 142 -2.12 9.84 -10.31
C THR A 142 -2.48 9.03 -11.54
N ALA A 143 -3.52 9.44 -12.30
CA ALA A 143 -3.95 8.71 -13.49
C ALA A 143 -2.83 8.61 -14.54
N ALA A 144 -2.09 9.70 -14.77
CA ALA A 144 -0.95 9.71 -15.68
C ALA A 144 0.19 8.79 -15.20
N LEU A 145 0.57 8.87 -13.92
CA LEU A 145 1.63 8.03 -13.36
C LEU A 145 1.25 6.55 -13.35
N VAL A 146 0.02 6.23 -12.94
CA VAL A 146 -0.50 4.85 -12.94
C VAL A 146 -0.61 4.31 -14.36
N GLY A 147 -1.10 5.11 -15.31
CA GLY A 147 -1.14 4.72 -16.73
C GLY A 147 0.25 4.42 -17.30
N TYR A 148 1.27 5.19 -16.91
CA TYR A 148 2.66 4.92 -17.26
C TYR A 148 3.20 3.65 -16.58
N LEU A 149 2.95 3.46 -15.28
CA LEU A 149 3.44 2.29 -14.53
C LEU A 149 2.67 1.01 -14.86
N ALA A 150 1.45 1.08 -15.39
CA ALA A 150 0.67 -0.09 -15.79
C ALA A 150 1.13 -0.71 -17.13
N GLN A 151 2.01 -0.04 -17.88
CA GLN A 151 2.42 -0.48 -19.21
C GLN A 151 2.92 -1.93 -19.31
N PRO A 152 3.70 -2.49 -18.35
CA PRO A 152 4.09 -3.90 -18.41
C PRO A 152 2.89 -4.85 -18.39
N LEU A 153 1.87 -4.57 -17.58
CA LEU A 153 0.65 -5.38 -17.50
C LEU A 153 -0.19 -5.26 -18.76
N LEU A 154 -0.24 -4.05 -19.35
CA LEU A 154 -0.96 -3.80 -20.60
C LEU A 154 -0.31 -4.47 -21.81
N ARG A 155 1.02 -4.65 -21.80
CA ARG A 155 1.78 -5.34 -22.84
C ARG A 155 1.81 -6.86 -22.67
N ALA A 156 1.72 -7.37 -21.44
CA ALA A 156 1.76 -8.80 -21.17
C ALA A 156 0.52 -9.53 -21.74
N GLY A 157 0.70 -10.16 -22.91
CA GLY A 157 -0.37 -10.82 -23.68
C GLY A 157 -0.80 -12.19 -23.14
N ASP A 158 0.07 -12.90 -22.43
CA ASP A 158 -0.17 -14.26 -21.95
C ASP A 158 0.29 -14.47 -20.49
N LEU A 159 0.14 -15.71 -19.99
CA LEU A 159 0.54 -16.07 -18.64
C LEU A 159 2.06 -15.94 -18.45
N ALA A 160 2.87 -16.38 -19.42
CA ALA A 160 4.34 -16.32 -19.31
C ALA A 160 4.85 -14.87 -19.22
N GLY A 161 4.29 -13.93 -19.99
CA GLY A 161 4.60 -12.51 -19.88
C GLY A 161 4.23 -11.92 -18.52
N ARG A 162 3.12 -12.36 -17.92
CA ARG A 162 2.70 -11.94 -16.57
C ARG A 162 3.56 -12.58 -15.47
N LEU A 163 3.90 -13.85 -15.62
CA LEU A 163 4.83 -14.55 -14.73
C LEU A 163 6.23 -13.94 -14.81
N THR A 164 6.62 -13.34 -15.95
CA THR A 164 7.87 -12.59 -16.06
C THR A 164 7.91 -11.37 -15.15
N ILE A 165 6.76 -10.73 -14.92
CA ILE A 165 6.61 -9.64 -13.95
C ILE A 165 6.70 -10.19 -12.52
N LEU A 166 5.94 -11.26 -12.21
CA LEU A 166 5.91 -11.87 -10.88
C LEU A 166 7.27 -12.43 -10.45
N THR A 167 7.90 -13.25 -11.29
CA THR A 167 9.16 -13.95 -10.97
C THR A 167 10.35 -13.00 -10.81
N ARG A 168 10.23 -11.75 -11.27
CA ARG A 168 11.29 -10.74 -11.12
C ARG A 168 11.38 -10.16 -9.71
N GLY A 169 10.24 -10.04 -9.04
CA GLY A 169 10.14 -9.72 -7.63
C GLY A 169 9.66 -10.96 -6.89
N GLU A 170 10.58 -11.83 -6.49
CA GLU A 170 10.31 -13.09 -5.78
C GLU A 170 9.19 -13.01 -4.71
N ASP A 171 9.14 -11.91 -3.96
CA ASP A 171 8.12 -11.66 -2.93
C ASP A 171 6.68 -11.61 -3.47
N TYR A 172 6.49 -11.31 -4.75
CA TYR A 172 5.19 -11.39 -5.39
C TYR A 172 4.58 -12.79 -5.28
N LEU A 173 5.37 -13.83 -5.48
CA LEU A 173 4.88 -15.21 -5.45
C LEU A 173 4.43 -15.59 -4.03
N ARG A 174 5.20 -15.18 -3.01
CA ARG A 174 4.82 -15.31 -1.59
C ARG A 174 3.55 -14.55 -1.25
N HIS A 175 3.40 -13.34 -1.75
CA HIS A 175 2.22 -12.53 -1.48
C HIS A 175 0.98 -13.05 -2.23
N LEU A 176 1.16 -13.63 -3.42
CA LEU A 176 0.08 -14.30 -4.16
C LEU A 176 -0.42 -15.53 -3.40
N SER A 177 0.49 -16.39 -2.91
CA SER A 177 0.09 -17.57 -2.14
C SER A 177 -0.66 -17.19 -0.85
N LEU A 178 -0.24 -16.13 -0.16
CA LEU A 178 -0.93 -15.64 1.03
C LEU A 178 -2.31 -15.04 0.71
N VAL A 179 -2.48 -14.32 -0.41
CA VAL A 179 -3.79 -13.84 -0.86
C VAL A 179 -4.72 -15.01 -1.17
N ASP A 180 -4.25 -16.01 -1.91
CA ASP A 180 -5.03 -17.21 -2.25
C ASP A 180 -5.51 -17.95 -0.99
N VAL A 181 -4.58 -18.26 -0.08
CA VAL A 181 -4.91 -18.97 1.17
C VAL A 181 -5.89 -18.15 2.02
N ILE A 182 -5.68 -16.84 2.19
CA ILE A 182 -6.64 -15.99 2.93
C ILE A 182 -8.02 -15.98 2.26
N GLY A 183 -8.08 -15.93 0.93
CA GLY A 183 -9.31 -15.99 0.16
C GLY A 183 -10.09 -17.29 0.39
N ARG A 184 -9.40 -18.44 0.37
CA ARG A 184 -10.00 -19.76 0.60
C ARG A 184 -10.41 -19.99 2.06
N HIS A 185 -9.63 -19.50 3.03
CA HIS A 185 -9.90 -19.67 4.45
C HIS A 185 -10.87 -18.62 5.02
N GLY A 186 -11.09 -17.50 4.33
CA GLY A 186 -12.08 -16.50 4.73
C GLY A 186 -11.63 -15.57 5.86
N GLY A 187 -10.33 -15.42 6.10
CA GLY A 187 -9.79 -14.53 7.13
C GLY A 187 -8.29 -14.68 7.36
N TYR A 188 -7.80 -14.11 8.45
CA TYR A 188 -6.38 -14.19 8.81
C TYR A 188 -5.92 -15.61 9.15
N VAL A 189 -4.84 -16.05 8.50
CA VAL A 189 -4.34 -17.42 8.65
C VAL A 189 -3.59 -17.65 9.96
N PHE A 190 -3.14 -16.59 10.66
CA PHE A 190 -2.50 -16.75 11.97
C PHE A 190 -3.47 -17.11 13.10
N LEU A 191 -4.79 -16.99 12.90
CA LEU A 191 -5.79 -17.34 13.91
C LEU A 191 -6.08 -18.84 13.96
N ASP A 192 -5.93 -19.53 12.83
CA ASP A 192 -5.96 -20.99 12.73
C ASP A 192 -4.78 -21.48 11.89
N SER A 193 -3.57 -21.34 12.46
CA SER A 193 -2.34 -21.75 11.77
C SER A 193 -2.28 -23.25 11.50
N ALA A 194 -3.01 -24.07 12.26
CA ALA A 194 -3.05 -25.52 12.07
C ALA A 194 -3.79 -25.89 10.78
N ALA A 195 -4.88 -25.19 10.45
CA ALA A 195 -5.67 -25.45 9.24
C ALA A 195 -4.93 -25.10 7.93
N VAL A 196 -3.91 -24.23 7.99
CA VAL A 196 -3.19 -23.72 6.80
C VAL A 196 -1.77 -24.26 6.65
N ARG A 197 -1.25 -25.00 7.66
CA ARG A 197 0.16 -25.39 7.75
C ARG A 197 0.65 -26.20 6.55
N ASP A 198 -0.24 -26.99 5.95
CA ASP A 198 0.08 -27.88 4.83
C ASP A 198 -0.12 -27.19 3.46
N GLN A 199 -0.51 -25.91 3.45
CA GLN A 199 -0.82 -25.13 2.24
C GLN A 199 0.12 -23.92 2.06
N LEU A 200 0.49 -23.28 3.17
CA LEU A 200 1.23 -22.02 3.18
C LEU A 200 2.62 -22.17 3.81
N LEU A 201 3.61 -21.54 3.19
CA LEU A 201 4.95 -21.36 3.75
C LEU A 201 4.92 -20.86 5.21
N SER A 202 5.67 -21.51 6.10
CA SER A 202 5.63 -21.23 7.55
C SER A 202 5.92 -19.75 7.88
N LEU A 203 6.88 -19.13 7.19
CA LEU A 203 7.27 -17.72 7.36
C LEU A 203 6.14 -16.73 7.08
N LEU A 204 5.13 -17.11 6.30
CA LEU A 204 4.01 -16.23 5.95
C LEU A 204 2.84 -16.31 6.94
N VAL A 205 2.79 -17.37 7.76
CA VAL A 205 1.68 -17.60 8.70
C VAL A 205 1.52 -16.43 9.66
N HIS A 206 2.62 -15.90 10.21
CA HIS A 206 2.60 -14.76 11.16
C HIS A 206 3.10 -13.44 10.54
N TYR A 207 3.20 -13.38 9.21
CA TYR A 207 3.52 -12.16 8.49
C TYR A 207 2.39 -11.13 8.66
N PRO A 208 2.63 -9.80 8.59
CA PRO A 208 1.56 -8.80 8.58
C PRO A 208 0.70 -8.91 7.31
N GLN A 209 -0.57 -9.31 7.45
CA GLN A 209 -1.42 -9.74 6.33
C GLN A 209 -2.49 -8.73 5.93
N GLY A 210 -2.40 -7.48 6.40
CA GLY A 210 -3.45 -6.47 6.22
C GLY A 210 -3.76 -6.18 4.75
N TRP A 211 -2.74 -6.08 3.89
CA TRP A 211 -2.94 -5.90 2.46
C TRP A 211 -3.53 -7.15 1.80
N HIS A 212 -3.07 -8.35 2.17
CA HIS A 212 -3.53 -9.61 1.60
C HIS A 212 -5.00 -9.85 1.89
N LEU A 213 -5.44 -9.59 3.12
CA LEU A 213 -6.85 -9.64 3.51
C LEU A 213 -7.70 -8.67 2.68
N LEU A 214 -7.23 -7.42 2.48
CA LEU A 214 -7.95 -6.43 1.68
C LEU A 214 -8.12 -6.91 0.23
N VAL A 215 -7.06 -7.43 -0.37
CA VAL A 215 -7.10 -7.95 -1.74
C VAL A 215 -8.02 -9.15 -1.84
N ALA A 216 -7.87 -10.15 -0.97
CA ALA A 216 -8.71 -11.34 -0.97
C ALA A 216 -10.20 -11.00 -0.78
N LEU A 217 -10.51 -10.08 0.12
CA LEU A 217 -11.88 -9.58 0.32
C LEU A 217 -12.43 -8.90 -0.94
N LEU A 218 -11.67 -7.98 -1.53
CA LEU A 218 -12.10 -7.24 -2.71
C LEU A 218 -12.22 -8.15 -3.94
N ASP A 219 -11.39 -9.18 -4.05
CA ASP A 219 -11.46 -10.16 -5.14
C ASP A 219 -12.71 -11.04 -5.03
N GLY A 220 -13.14 -11.38 -3.81
CA GLY A 220 -14.44 -12.01 -3.55
C GLY A 220 -15.65 -11.14 -3.94
N HIS A 221 -15.46 -9.83 -4.10
CA HIS A 221 -16.48 -8.95 -4.68
C HIS A 221 -16.47 -8.93 -6.21
N LEU A 222 -15.43 -9.45 -6.87
CA LEU A 222 -15.32 -9.52 -8.32
C LEU A 222 -15.77 -10.89 -8.84
N THR A 223 -15.57 -11.96 -8.08
CA THR A 223 -15.81 -13.35 -8.55
C THR A 223 -16.96 -14.07 -7.84
N PRO A 224 -17.73 -14.93 -8.55
CA PRO A 224 -18.77 -15.74 -7.93
C PRO A 224 -18.28 -16.59 -6.77
N ALA A 225 -19.18 -16.84 -5.81
CA ALA A 225 -18.87 -17.71 -4.69
C ALA A 225 -18.50 -19.10 -5.21
N GLY A 226 -17.34 -19.61 -4.80
CA GLY A 226 -16.82 -20.91 -5.27
C GLY A 226 -16.10 -20.85 -6.62
N THR A 227 -15.96 -19.67 -7.25
CA THR A 227 -15.23 -19.50 -8.52
C THR A 227 -14.13 -18.44 -8.39
N ALA A 228 -13.60 -18.24 -7.18
CA ALA A 228 -12.48 -17.33 -6.97
C ALA A 228 -11.28 -17.82 -7.82
N PRO A 229 -10.52 -16.91 -8.44
CA PRO A 229 -9.40 -17.30 -9.27
C PRO A 229 -8.35 -17.99 -8.40
N GLY A 230 -7.96 -19.21 -8.76
CA GLY A 230 -6.89 -19.96 -8.10
C GLY A 230 -5.69 -20.11 -9.02
N GLY A 231 -4.50 -20.30 -8.45
CA GLY A 231 -3.30 -20.59 -9.22
C GLY A 231 -3.00 -19.58 -10.33
N ALA A 232 -2.95 -20.06 -11.58
CA ALA A 232 -2.66 -19.23 -12.75
C ALA A 232 -3.68 -18.11 -12.99
N ASP A 233 -4.97 -18.35 -12.71
CA ASP A 233 -6.03 -17.36 -12.95
C ASP A 233 -5.96 -16.19 -11.95
N ALA A 234 -5.34 -16.41 -10.78
CA ALA A 234 -5.13 -15.39 -9.76
C ALA A 234 -4.03 -14.38 -10.11
N VAL A 235 -3.13 -14.72 -11.04
CA VAL A 235 -1.96 -13.90 -11.41
C VAL A 235 -2.37 -12.51 -11.90
N GLN A 236 -3.32 -12.45 -12.84
CA GLN A 236 -3.74 -11.18 -13.44
C GLN A 236 -4.41 -10.23 -12.44
N PRO A 237 -5.48 -10.62 -11.72
CA PRO A 237 -6.11 -9.72 -10.75
C PRO A 237 -5.13 -9.30 -9.66
N PHE A 238 -4.27 -10.21 -9.19
CA PHE A 238 -3.23 -9.90 -8.21
C PHE A 238 -2.27 -8.80 -8.68
N LEU A 239 -1.77 -8.87 -9.92
CA LEU A 239 -0.91 -7.82 -10.47
C LEU A 239 -1.63 -6.47 -10.57
N TRP A 240 -2.91 -6.46 -10.95
CA TRP A 240 -3.71 -5.23 -10.97
C TRP A 240 -3.94 -4.65 -9.58
N TRP A 241 -4.13 -5.48 -8.56
CA TRP A 241 -4.22 -5.02 -7.16
C TRP A 241 -2.93 -4.37 -6.66
N ASN A 242 -1.77 -4.85 -7.13
CA ASN A 242 -0.49 -4.21 -6.84
C ASN A 242 -0.37 -2.82 -7.49
N ILE A 243 -0.76 -2.70 -8.76
CA ILE A 243 -0.83 -1.40 -9.45
C ILE A 243 -1.83 -0.45 -8.77
N ALA A 244 -2.99 -0.96 -8.36
CA ALA A 244 -4.00 -0.17 -7.64
C ALA A 244 -3.49 0.31 -6.26
N GLY A 245 -2.82 -0.57 -5.51
CA GLY A 245 -2.19 -0.22 -4.23
C GLY A 245 -1.11 0.85 -4.39
N PHE A 246 -0.26 0.73 -5.40
CA PHE A 246 0.72 1.77 -5.73
C PHE A 246 0.06 3.06 -6.22
N GLY A 247 -1.04 2.97 -6.97
CA GLY A 247 -1.85 4.12 -7.38
C GLY A 247 -2.44 4.89 -6.20
N LEU A 248 -2.97 4.19 -5.19
CA LEU A 248 -3.43 4.79 -3.94
C LEU A 248 -2.28 5.48 -3.19
N PHE A 249 -1.10 4.86 -3.18
CA PHE A 249 0.10 5.48 -2.62
C PHE A 249 0.49 6.77 -3.36
N VAL A 250 0.55 6.77 -4.69
CA VAL A 250 0.81 7.98 -5.50
C VAL A 250 -0.24 9.07 -5.25
N LEU A 251 -1.53 8.71 -5.24
CA LEU A 251 -2.62 9.63 -4.92
C LEU A 251 -2.44 10.25 -3.54
N THR A 252 -2.04 9.45 -2.56
CA THR A 252 -1.78 9.89 -1.20
C THR A 252 -0.64 10.89 -1.13
N LEU A 253 0.47 10.64 -1.84
CA LEU A 253 1.62 11.57 -1.88
C LEU A 253 1.21 12.91 -2.51
N LEU A 254 0.54 12.87 -3.66
CA LEU A 254 0.06 14.07 -4.35
C LEU A 254 -0.96 14.83 -3.49
N TRP A 255 -1.92 14.13 -2.89
CA TRP A 255 -2.90 14.72 -1.97
C TRP A 255 -2.23 15.37 -0.77
N ALA A 256 -1.31 14.67 -0.09
CA ALA A 256 -0.63 15.17 1.09
C ALA A 256 0.25 16.39 0.74
N ALA A 257 0.97 16.35 -0.38
CA ALA A 257 1.77 17.47 -0.86
C ALA A 257 0.91 18.69 -1.19
N GLN A 258 -0.27 18.51 -1.81
CA GLN A 258 -1.19 19.61 -2.11
C GLN A 258 -1.91 20.13 -0.86
N ARG A 259 -2.09 19.29 0.16
CA ARG A 259 -2.75 19.64 1.43
C ARG A 259 -1.80 20.39 2.38
N LEU A 260 -0.55 19.97 2.48
CA LEU A 260 0.41 20.46 3.47
C LEU A 260 0.64 21.99 3.38
N PRO A 261 0.79 22.63 2.21
CA PRO A 261 0.91 24.09 2.11
C PRO A 261 -0.40 24.85 2.36
N GLY A 262 -1.57 24.20 2.32
CA GLY A 262 -2.85 24.89 2.38
C GLY A 262 -3.21 25.57 1.05
N PRO A 263 -3.82 26.76 1.04
CA PRO A 263 -4.19 27.43 -0.21
C PRO A 263 -2.99 27.70 -1.12
N LEU A 264 -3.08 27.23 -2.37
CA LEU A 264 -2.05 27.37 -3.41
C LEU A 264 -2.67 27.93 -4.70
N HIS A 265 -1.88 28.71 -5.43
CA HIS A 265 -2.20 29.17 -6.78
C HIS A 265 -2.17 27.98 -7.77
N PRO A 266 -3.03 27.94 -8.82
CA PRO A 266 -3.05 26.87 -9.81
C PRO A 266 -1.67 26.49 -10.37
N LEU A 267 -0.86 27.48 -10.73
CA LEU A 267 0.53 27.26 -11.19
C LEU A 267 1.37 26.47 -10.18
N SER A 268 1.34 26.85 -8.90
CA SER A 268 2.07 26.13 -7.86
C SER A 268 1.54 24.70 -7.66
N ARG A 269 0.23 24.48 -7.84
CA ARG A 269 -0.35 23.13 -7.80
C ARG A 269 0.13 22.28 -8.97
N ALA A 270 0.20 22.85 -10.18
CA ALA A 270 0.74 22.18 -11.36
C ALA A 270 2.20 21.79 -11.15
N VAL A 271 3.04 22.74 -10.75
CA VAL A 271 4.47 22.51 -10.45
C VAL A 271 4.61 21.43 -9.39
N LEU A 272 3.87 21.52 -8.28
CA LEU A 272 3.98 20.53 -7.22
C LEU A 272 3.54 19.13 -7.67
N THR A 273 2.55 19.03 -8.56
CA THR A 273 2.12 17.75 -9.13
C THR A 273 3.23 17.14 -10.00
N VAL A 274 3.86 17.96 -10.85
CA VAL A 274 4.98 17.52 -11.69
C VAL A 274 6.20 17.15 -10.84
N VAL A 275 6.56 17.97 -9.86
CA VAL A 275 7.71 17.73 -8.97
C VAL A 275 7.51 16.43 -8.18
N VAL A 276 6.35 16.26 -7.52
CA VAL A 276 6.08 15.04 -6.76
C VAL A 276 6.04 13.82 -7.67
N GLY A 277 5.38 13.92 -8.83
CA GLY A 277 5.34 12.82 -9.80
C GLY A 277 6.73 12.43 -10.32
N ALA A 278 7.55 13.41 -10.68
CA ALA A 278 8.91 13.19 -11.13
C ALA A 278 9.80 12.58 -10.03
N LEU A 279 9.67 13.01 -8.78
CA LEU A 279 10.39 12.43 -7.66
C LEU A 279 9.94 11.01 -7.32
N VAL A 280 8.65 10.71 -7.49
CA VAL A 280 8.15 9.33 -7.36
C VAL A 280 8.79 8.43 -8.41
N LEU A 281 8.80 8.84 -9.68
CA LEU A 281 9.38 8.03 -10.77
C LEU A 281 10.91 7.98 -10.72
N GLY A 282 11.53 9.06 -10.26
CA GLY A 282 12.98 9.26 -10.27
C GLY A 282 13.72 8.76 -9.03
N SER A 283 13.02 8.33 -7.99
CA SER A 283 13.63 7.82 -6.75
C SER A 283 13.56 6.29 -6.67
N GLN A 284 13.89 5.74 -5.51
CA GLN A 284 13.79 4.31 -5.20
C GLN A 284 12.34 3.79 -5.08
N LEU A 285 11.31 4.64 -5.05
CA LEU A 285 9.93 4.20 -4.80
C LEU A 285 9.35 3.20 -5.82
N PRO A 286 9.60 3.28 -7.14
CA PRO A 286 9.10 2.30 -8.09
C PRO A 286 9.75 0.91 -7.89
N ARG A 287 10.83 0.82 -7.11
CA ARG A 287 11.39 -0.46 -6.66
C ARG A 287 10.37 -1.28 -5.86
N LEU A 288 9.41 -0.65 -5.19
CA LEU A 288 8.35 -1.36 -4.46
C LEU A 288 7.49 -2.20 -5.40
N LEU A 289 7.28 -1.77 -6.65
CA LEU A 289 6.65 -2.59 -7.69
C LEU A 289 7.64 -3.66 -8.17
N TRP A 290 8.85 -3.26 -8.54
CA TRP A 290 9.86 -4.18 -9.05
C TRP A 290 10.14 -5.39 -8.13
N SER A 291 10.24 -5.13 -6.83
CA SER A 291 10.55 -6.14 -5.83
C SER A 291 9.32 -6.82 -5.23
N GLY A 292 8.10 -6.38 -5.56
CA GLY A 292 6.87 -6.97 -5.02
C GLY A 292 6.65 -6.67 -3.53
N TYR A 293 6.67 -5.40 -3.12
CA TYR A 293 6.46 -4.95 -1.74
C TYR A 293 5.11 -4.22 -1.51
N PRO A 294 3.95 -4.89 -1.71
CA PRO A 294 2.65 -4.26 -1.57
C PRO A 294 2.31 -3.85 -0.13
N THR A 295 2.74 -4.63 0.86
CA THR A 295 2.53 -4.36 2.28
C THR A 295 3.18 -3.06 2.72
N GLU A 296 4.43 -2.86 2.32
CA GLU A 296 5.15 -1.61 2.51
C GLU A 296 4.47 -0.45 1.77
N THR A 297 4.05 -0.66 0.52
CA THR A 297 3.38 0.38 -0.29
C THR A 297 2.14 0.93 0.42
N ILE A 298 1.27 0.06 0.94
CA ILE A 298 0.11 0.49 1.73
C ILE A 298 0.53 1.07 3.09
N GLY A 299 1.49 0.47 3.77
CA GLY A 299 2.02 1.02 5.03
C GLY A 299 2.54 2.46 4.90
N LEU A 300 3.24 2.75 3.80
CA LEU A 300 3.69 4.11 3.45
C LEU A 300 2.51 5.04 3.19
N ALA A 301 1.51 4.61 2.42
CA ALA A 301 0.32 5.41 2.17
C ALA A 301 -0.41 5.79 3.47
N LEU A 302 -0.67 4.81 4.35
CA LEU A 302 -1.33 5.05 5.64
C LEU A 302 -0.49 5.99 6.52
N THR A 303 0.83 5.80 6.58
CA THR A 303 1.74 6.63 7.38
C THR A 303 1.81 8.07 6.84
N VAL A 304 1.78 8.27 5.52
CA VAL A 304 1.74 9.60 4.91
C VAL A 304 0.41 10.30 5.22
N VAL A 305 -0.73 9.60 5.16
CA VAL A 305 -2.01 10.19 5.58
C VAL A 305 -1.98 10.58 7.05
N LEU A 306 -1.45 9.71 7.92
CA LEU A 306 -1.27 10.00 9.34
C LEU A 306 -0.43 11.26 9.55
N ALA A 307 0.74 11.34 8.91
CA ALA A 307 1.61 12.50 8.99
C ALA A 307 0.91 13.79 8.50
N ALA A 308 0.16 13.71 7.40
CA ALA A 308 -0.57 14.84 6.84
C ALA A 308 -1.67 15.36 7.77
N ILE A 309 -2.39 14.47 8.47
CA ILE A 309 -3.41 14.87 9.46
C ILE A 309 -2.79 15.29 10.80
N VAL A 310 -1.61 14.79 11.17
CA VAL A 310 -0.86 15.31 12.34
C VAL A 310 -0.41 16.75 12.06
N ALA A 311 0.11 17.02 10.86
CA ALA A 311 0.50 18.37 10.47
C ALA A 311 -0.70 19.31 10.28
N ARG A 312 -1.78 18.82 9.63
CA ARG A 312 -3.05 19.54 9.44
C ARG A 312 -4.26 18.74 9.96
N PRO A 313 -4.54 18.85 11.27
CA PRO A 313 -5.63 18.16 11.95
C PRO A 313 -6.99 18.42 11.34
N LEU A 314 -7.87 17.46 11.50
CA LEU A 314 -9.27 17.60 11.11
C LEU A 314 -10.02 18.47 12.13
N PRO A 315 -11.02 19.26 11.69
CA PRO A 315 -11.76 20.16 12.58
C PRO A 315 -12.62 19.41 13.61
N ALA A 316 -13.08 18.20 13.29
CA ALA A 316 -13.91 17.38 14.17
C ALA A 316 -13.03 16.49 15.07
N PRO A 317 -12.93 16.75 16.38
CA PRO A 317 -11.96 16.06 17.25
C PRO A 317 -12.24 14.56 17.39
N ARG A 318 -13.52 14.15 17.41
CA ARG A 318 -13.89 12.73 17.51
C ARG A 318 -13.48 11.94 16.27
N GLU A 319 -13.76 12.47 15.08
CA GLU A 319 -13.31 11.88 13.80
C GLU A 319 -11.80 11.83 13.72
N HIS A 320 -11.13 12.90 14.15
CA HIS A 320 -9.67 12.94 14.17
C HIS A 320 -9.11 11.81 15.04
N LEU A 321 -9.62 11.64 16.26
CA LEU A 321 -9.20 10.55 17.15
C LEU A 321 -9.43 9.17 16.54
N VAL A 322 -10.62 8.92 15.96
CA VAL A 322 -10.94 7.64 15.30
C VAL A 322 -9.96 7.36 14.15
N LEU A 323 -9.70 8.35 13.30
CA LEU A 323 -8.75 8.19 12.19
C LEU A 323 -7.32 7.94 12.67
N LEU A 324 -6.85 8.63 13.72
CA LEU A 324 -5.53 8.36 14.29
C LEU A 324 -5.42 6.90 14.79
N GLY A 325 -6.42 6.42 15.52
CA GLY A 325 -6.45 5.04 16.02
C GLY A 325 -6.51 4.00 14.89
N VAL A 326 -7.41 4.20 13.93
CA VAL A 326 -7.57 3.29 12.79
C VAL A 326 -6.32 3.26 11.91
N LEU A 327 -5.64 4.39 11.70
CA LEU A 327 -4.37 4.43 10.96
C LEU A 327 -3.27 3.67 11.69
N LEU A 328 -3.18 3.77 13.03
CA LEU A 328 -2.23 2.98 13.81
C LEU A 328 -2.49 1.47 13.67
N VAL A 329 -3.76 1.05 13.74
CA VAL A 329 -4.14 -0.34 13.52
C VAL A 329 -3.79 -0.76 12.10
N GLY A 330 -4.22 -0.02 11.08
CA GLY A 330 -3.91 -0.31 9.68
C GLY A 330 -2.40 -0.43 9.43
N ILE A 331 -1.59 0.51 9.93
CA ILE A 331 -0.12 0.47 9.82
C ILE A 331 0.44 -0.79 10.49
N GLY A 332 -0.04 -1.16 11.67
CA GLY A 332 0.37 -2.40 12.35
C GLY A 332 0.14 -3.65 11.50
N TYR A 333 -1.04 -3.75 10.87
CA TYR A 333 -1.42 -4.91 10.06
C TYR A 333 -0.83 -4.92 8.66
N THR A 334 -0.52 -3.76 8.08
CA THR A 334 0.07 -3.70 6.74
C THR A 334 1.59 -3.69 6.78
N TYR A 335 2.20 -2.92 7.69
CA TYR A 335 3.66 -2.79 7.77
C TYR A 335 4.12 -2.28 9.14
N TYR A 336 4.20 -3.17 10.13
CA TYR A 336 4.45 -2.82 11.54
C TYR A 336 5.80 -2.10 11.78
N LEU A 337 6.77 -2.16 10.86
CA LEU A 337 8.03 -1.43 10.98
C LEU A 337 7.82 0.08 11.15
N PHE A 338 6.75 0.64 10.58
CA PHE A 338 6.44 2.07 10.69
C PHE A 338 5.64 2.41 11.95
N LEU A 339 5.14 1.40 12.69
CA LEU A 339 4.29 1.61 13.86
C LEU A 339 4.97 2.43 14.98
N PRO A 340 6.26 2.23 15.34
CA PRO A 340 6.91 3.04 16.37
C PRO A 340 6.91 4.53 16.05
N ALA A 341 7.28 4.91 14.81
CA ALA A 341 7.21 6.29 14.36
C ALA A 341 5.77 6.81 14.38
N ALA A 342 4.82 6.05 13.87
CA ALA A 342 3.41 6.40 13.85
C ALA A 342 2.85 6.68 15.26
N VAL A 343 3.20 5.86 16.26
CA VAL A 343 2.82 6.05 17.66
C VAL A 343 3.37 7.37 18.20
N VAL A 344 4.65 7.68 17.98
CA VAL A 344 5.26 8.94 18.41
C VAL A 344 4.57 10.15 17.77
N LEU A 345 4.20 10.06 16.48
CA LEU A 345 3.44 11.11 15.80
C LEU A 345 2.06 11.34 16.44
N VAL A 346 1.34 10.26 16.74
CA VAL A 346 0.02 10.32 17.39
C VAL A 346 0.14 10.90 18.79
N LEU A 347 1.08 10.44 19.61
CA LEU A 347 1.31 10.96 20.96
C LEU A 347 1.64 12.46 20.92
N GLY A 348 2.54 12.88 20.02
CA GLY A 348 2.84 14.30 19.81
C GLY A 348 1.59 15.12 19.44
N ALA A 349 0.75 14.61 18.54
CA ALA A 349 -0.50 15.27 18.17
C ALA A 349 -1.49 15.37 19.34
N LEU A 350 -1.66 14.29 20.12
CA LEU A 350 -2.54 14.26 21.29
C LEU A 350 -2.07 15.24 22.37
N LEU A 351 -0.76 15.35 22.60
CA LEU A 351 -0.17 16.31 23.55
C LEU A 351 -0.42 17.75 23.12
N VAL A 352 -0.17 18.08 21.85
CA VAL A 352 -0.41 19.42 21.29
C VAL A 352 -1.90 19.77 21.30
N HIS A 353 -2.79 18.77 21.21
CA HIS A 353 -4.24 18.94 21.18
C HIS A 353 -4.96 18.45 22.44
N ARG A 354 -4.25 18.38 23.57
CA ARG A 354 -4.76 17.84 24.85
C ARG A 354 -6.13 18.39 25.26
N ARG A 355 -6.37 19.68 25.06
CA ARG A 355 -7.66 20.32 25.40
C ARG A 355 -8.83 19.75 24.58
N ALA A 356 -8.61 19.48 23.29
CA ALA A 356 -9.62 18.86 22.43
C ALA A 356 -9.83 17.38 22.78
N VAL A 357 -8.75 16.68 23.11
CA VAL A 357 -8.80 15.27 23.57
C VAL A 357 -9.61 15.14 24.86
N VAL A 358 -9.35 15.99 25.86
CA VAL A 358 -10.08 15.99 27.14
C VAL A 358 -11.57 16.26 26.94
N ARG A 359 -11.94 17.19 26.04
CA ARG A 359 -13.35 17.43 25.69
C ARG A 359 -14.02 16.22 25.02
N ALA A 360 -13.24 15.36 24.38
CA ALA A 360 -13.68 14.12 23.74
C ALA A 360 -13.26 12.86 24.51
N ARG A 361 -13.05 12.95 25.84
CA ARG A 361 -12.42 11.89 26.66
C ARG A 361 -13.00 10.49 26.47
N ARG A 362 -14.32 10.36 26.32
CA ARG A 362 -14.97 9.05 26.13
C ARG A 362 -14.56 8.42 24.80
N THR A 363 -14.55 9.20 23.73
CA THR A 363 -14.08 8.76 22.41
C THR A 363 -12.58 8.47 22.45
N ALA A 364 -11.79 9.34 23.09
CA ALA A 364 -10.36 9.13 23.24
C ALA A 364 -10.03 7.83 23.99
N LEU A 365 -10.75 7.55 25.09
CA LEU A 365 -10.59 6.32 25.86
C LEU A 365 -10.99 5.09 25.05
N ALA A 366 -12.19 5.09 24.44
CA ALA A 366 -12.67 3.95 23.66
C ALA A 366 -11.76 3.62 22.47
N VAL A 367 -11.39 4.65 21.68
CA VAL A 367 -10.48 4.49 20.54
C VAL A 367 -9.07 4.12 21.02
N GLY A 368 -8.59 4.73 22.10
CA GLY A 368 -7.27 4.44 22.68
C GLY A 368 -7.15 2.99 23.13
N LEU A 369 -8.13 2.48 23.90
CA LEU A 369 -8.17 1.09 24.34
C LEU A 369 -8.22 0.11 23.16
N ALA A 370 -9.10 0.36 22.18
CA ALA A 370 -9.17 -0.46 20.98
C ALA A 370 -7.85 -0.46 20.19
N THR A 371 -7.22 0.72 20.05
CA THR A 371 -5.95 0.86 19.32
C THR A 371 -4.81 0.13 20.03
N VAL A 372 -4.70 0.28 21.36
CA VAL A 372 -3.67 -0.39 22.16
C VAL A 372 -3.84 -1.91 22.12
N ALA A 373 -5.07 -2.42 22.08
CA ALA A 373 -5.33 -3.85 21.96
C ALA A 373 -5.03 -4.38 20.55
N LEU A 374 -5.40 -3.65 19.50
CA LEU A 374 -5.39 -4.16 18.13
C LEU A 374 -4.09 -3.88 17.36
N ALA A 375 -3.55 -2.67 17.44
CA ALA A 375 -2.40 -2.27 16.63
C ALA A 375 -1.13 -3.12 16.84
N PRO A 376 -0.77 -3.57 18.06
CA PRO A 376 0.45 -4.35 18.25
C PRO A 376 0.29 -5.84 17.91
N VAL A 377 -0.91 -6.34 17.61
CA VAL A 377 -1.13 -7.78 17.35
C VAL A 377 -0.13 -8.36 16.33
N PRO A 378 0.09 -7.76 15.15
CA PRO A 378 1.00 -8.33 14.15
C PRO A 378 2.46 -8.36 14.61
N ILE A 379 2.94 -7.30 15.28
CA ILE A 379 4.33 -7.28 15.77
C ILE A 379 4.53 -8.26 16.94
N LEU A 380 3.54 -8.41 17.82
CA LEU A 380 3.60 -9.38 18.91
C LEU A 380 3.61 -10.81 18.37
N LEU A 381 2.79 -11.11 17.35
CA LEU A 381 2.83 -12.41 16.67
C LEU A 381 4.18 -12.63 15.98
N GLY A 382 4.68 -11.65 15.24
CA GLY A 382 5.96 -11.74 14.55
C GLY A 382 7.16 -12.01 15.49
N VAL A 383 7.20 -11.32 16.63
CA VAL A 383 8.26 -11.47 17.63
C VAL A 383 8.10 -12.78 18.42
N PHE A 384 6.93 -13.06 18.97
CA PHE A 384 6.75 -14.19 19.90
C PHE A 384 6.48 -15.52 19.21
N ARG A 385 6.07 -15.55 17.94
CA ARG A 385 5.73 -16.78 17.22
C ARG A 385 6.61 -17.08 16.00
N ALA A 386 7.28 -16.07 15.44
CA ALA A 386 8.01 -16.24 14.17
C ALA A 386 9.47 -15.75 14.19
N ASN A 387 10.02 -15.43 15.36
CA ASN A 387 11.40 -14.96 15.55
C ASN A 387 11.88 -13.90 14.53
N GLN A 388 10.97 -13.01 14.11
CA GLN A 388 11.22 -12.06 13.01
C GLN A 388 12.28 -11.00 13.34
N THR A 389 12.83 -11.01 14.56
CA THR A 389 13.98 -10.22 14.98
C THR A 389 15.28 -10.63 14.31
N GLU A 390 15.42 -11.88 13.82
CA GLU A 390 16.62 -12.35 13.11
C GLU A 390 16.93 -11.56 11.83
N ALA A 391 15.91 -10.97 11.21
CA ALA A 391 16.11 -10.14 10.03
C ALA A 391 16.78 -8.78 10.34
N LEU A 392 16.90 -8.38 11.62
CA LEU A 392 17.72 -7.24 12.06
C LEU A 392 19.22 -7.57 12.12
N THR A 393 19.58 -8.86 12.18
CA THR A 393 20.96 -9.35 12.18
C THR A 393 21.44 -9.81 10.82
N ALA A 394 20.67 -9.57 9.76
CA ALA A 394 21.05 -9.93 8.40
C ALA A 394 22.33 -9.18 7.96
N THR A 395 23.33 -9.94 7.50
CA THR A 395 24.66 -9.44 7.11
C THR A 395 24.78 -9.11 5.61
N VAL A 396 23.70 -9.32 4.84
CA VAL A 396 23.65 -9.00 3.41
C VAL A 396 22.41 -8.16 3.15
N GLY A 397 22.61 -6.96 2.60
CA GLY A 397 21.54 -6.02 2.31
C GLY A 397 21.74 -5.31 0.97
N PRO A 398 20.66 -4.76 0.38
CA PRO A 398 20.79 -3.99 -0.84
C PRO A 398 21.57 -2.70 -0.60
N ASP A 399 22.20 -2.19 -1.66
CA ASP A 399 22.94 -0.92 -1.65
C ASP A 399 22.16 0.20 -0.93
N LEU A 400 22.84 0.88 -0.01
CA LEU A 400 22.30 1.93 0.86
C LEU A 400 22.38 3.31 0.20
N THR A 401 23.10 3.43 -0.91
CA THR A 401 23.43 4.69 -1.56
C THR A 401 22.17 5.48 -1.93
N GLU A 402 21.11 4.82 -2.41
CA GLU A 402 19.85 5.48 -2.80
C GLU A 402 19.15 6.12 -1.59
N THR A 403 19.17 5.46 -0.44
CA THR A 403 18.65 6.03 0.82
C THR A 403 19.46 7.25 1.22
N TRP A 404 20.79 7.20 1.16
CA TRP A 404 21.64 8.35 1.48
C TRP A 404 21.48 9.51 0.50
N LEU A 405 21.32 9.24 -0.79
CA LEU A 405 21.04 10.25 -1.81
C LEU A 405 19.72 10.97 -1.54
N ALA A 406 18.67 10.23 -1.16
CA ALA A 406 17.40 10.82 -0.78
C ALA A 406 17.52 11.66 0.50
N LEU A 407 18.13 11.11 1.56
CA LEU A 407 18.28 11.81 2.85
C LEU A 407 19.14 13.07 2.73
N GLY A 408 20.29 12.98 2.06
CA GLY A 408 21.19 14.10 1.85
C GLY A 408 20.63 15.10 0.84
N GLY A 409 20.32 14.64 -0.37
CA GLY A 409 19.89 15.50 -1.48
C GLY A 409 18.53 16.17 -1.25
N LEU A 410 17.48 15.38 -1.00
CA LEU A 410 16.14 15.96 -0.74
C LEU A 410 16.10 16.66 0.62
N GLY A 411 16.78 16.12 1.63
CA GLY A 411 16.87 16.74 2.96
C GLY A 411 17.49 18.13 2.92
N ALA A 412 18.58 18.31 2.17
CA ALA A 412 19.25 19.60 2.01
C ALA A 412 18.36 20.68 1.37
N LEU A 413 17.36 20.31 0.58
CA LEU A 413 16.41 21.25 -0.02
C LEU A 413 15.18 21.48 0.87
N VAL A 414 14.59 20.39 1.38
CA VAL A 414 13.31 20.42 2.08
C VAL A 414 13.43 20.96 3.50
N VAL A 415 14.44 20.53 4.26
CA VAL A 415 14.59 20.92 5.67
C VAL A 415 14.82 22.43 5.82
N PRO A 416 15.73 23.09 5.07
CA PRO A 416 15.88 24.54 5.15
C PRO A 416 14.62 25.31 4.76
N ALA A 417 13.90 24.86 3.71
CA ALA A 417 12.64 25.49 3.31
C ALA A 417 11.58 25.39 4.43
N LEU A 418 11.49 24.26 5.11
CA LEU A 418 10.60 24.07 6.25
C LEU A 418 10.99 24.95 7.44
N LEU A 419 12.28 25.01 7.79
CA LEU A 419 12.81 25.87 8.86
C LEU A 419 12.49 27.35 8.58
N TRP A 420 12.68 27.79 7.34
CA TRP A 420 12.32 29.14 6.91
C TRP A 420 10.85 29.46 7.18
N HIS A 421 9.93 28.57 6.79
CA HIS A 421 8.49 28.78 7.05
C HIS A 421 8.13 28.64 8.53
N ALA A 422 8.86 27.82 9.29
CA ALA A 422 8.61 27.59 10.72
C ALA A 422 9.05 28.75 11.63
N VAL A 423 10.11 29.47 11.24
CA VAL A 423 10.72 30.56 12.02
C VAL A 423 10.14 31.94 11.68
N ARG A 424 9.69 32.18 10.43
CA ARG A 424 9.26 33.52 9.98
C ARG A 424 8.07 34.06 10.77
N ILE A 425 8.32 35.05 11.63
CA ILE A 425 7.47 35.52 12.73
C ILE A 425 6.09 36.10 12.30
N GLY A 426 5.90 36.44 11.02
CA GLY A 426 4.64 37.01 10.49
C GLY A 426 3.66 36.04 9.81
N ARG A 427 3.99 34.74 9.68
CA ARG A 427 3.13 33.73 9.04
C ARG A 427 3.15 32.41 9.82
N ARG A 428 2.63 32.45 11.05
CA ARG A 428 2.60 31.32 12.00
C ARG A 428 1.63 30.21 11.55
N ASP A 429 1.94 29.50 10.47
CA ASP A 429 1.25 28.25 10.15
C ASP A 429 1.93 27.10 10.92
N PRO A 430 1.29 26.54 11.96
CA PRO A 430 1.90 25.50 12.79
C PRO A 430 2.15 24.20 12.02
N ALA A 431 1.55 24.03 10.83
CA ALA A 431 1.73 22.85 10.00
C ALA A 431 3.21 22.60 9.66
N TRP A 432 4.02 23.64 9.47
CA TRP A 432 5.43 23.49 9.12
C TRP A 432 6.28 22.96 10.27
N ARG A 433 6.04 23.43 11.49
CA ARG A 433 6.70 22.91 12.70
C ARG A 433 6.32 21.46 12.96
N ARG A 434 5.06 21.12 12.73
CA ARG A 434 4.57 19.74 12.86
C ARG A 434 5.13 18.84 11.76
N TRP A 435 5.33 19.34 10.55
CA TRP A 435 5.97 18.57 9.48
C TRP A 435 7.48 18.39 9.72
N LEU A 436 8.16 19.38 10.31
CA LEU A 436 9.53 19.19 10.81
C LEU A 436 9.58 18.10 11.88
N PHE A 437 8.62 18.08 12.82
CA PHE A 437 8.50 17.01 13.80
C PHE A 437 8.26 15.65 13.12
N VAL A 438 7.42 15.59 12.08
CA VAL A 438 7.23 14.38 11.27
C VAL A 438 8.55 13.87 10.68
N LEU A 439 9.32 14.75 10.03
CA LEU A 439 10.62 14.38 9.44
C LEU A 439 11.64 13.97 10.49
N LEU A 440 11.63 14.63 11.66
CA LEU A 440 12.50 14.29 12.78
C LEU A 440 12.19 12.87 13.27
N VAL A 441 10.91 12.55 13.48
CA VAL A 441 10.50 11.22 13.96
C VAL A 441 10.85 10.12 12.94
N SER A 442 10.64 10.34 11.64
CA SER A 442 11.06 9.37 10.63
C SER A 442 12.57 9.21 10.55
N GLY A 443 13.32 10.32 10.64
CA GLY A 443 14.79 10.27 10.65
C GLY A 443 15.34 9.55 11.88
N ILE A 444 14.75 9.76 13.06
CA ILE A 444 15.08 9.02 14.28
C ILE A 444 14.78 7.53 14.10
N LEU A 445 13.65 7.15 13.49
CA LEU A 445 13.36 5.73 13.20
C LEU A 445 14.44 5.12 12.30
N THR A 446 14.78 5.79 11.19
CA THR A 446 15.83 5.33 10.26
C THR A 446 17.17 5.16 10.98
N ALA A 447 17.57 6.14 11.79
CA ALA A 447 18.80 6.07 12.58
C ALA A 447 18.75 4.95 13.64
N ALA A 448 17.64 4.80 14.36
CA ALA A 448 17.47 3.78 15.40
C ALA A 448 17.51 2.36 14.82
N VAL A 449 16.88 2.12 13.67
CA VAL A 449 16.97 0.83 12.97
C VAL A 449 18.41 0.55 12.53
N GLY A 450 19.11 1.56 12.01
CA GLY A 450 20.51 1.43 11.65
C GLY A 450 21.40 1.10 12.84
N GLN A 451 21.23 1.83 13.96
CA GLN A 451 21.96 1.57 15.19
C GLN A 451 21.65 0.20 15.78
N ALA A 452 20.38 -0.24 15.75
CA ALA A 452 19.99 -1.56 16.21
C ALA A 452 20.64 -2.67 15.37
N SER A 453 20.70 -2.51 14.04
CA SER A 453 21.32 -3.49 13.14
C SER A 453 22.81 -3.64 13.44
N VAL A 454 23.53 -2.53 13.55
CA VAL A 454 24.97 -2.52 13.89
C VAL A 454 25.21 -3.04 15.31
N GLY A 455 24.40 -2.61 16.28
CA GLY A 455 24.53 -3.00 17.68
C GLY A 455 24.30 -4.50 17.93
N LEU A 456 23.52 -5.16 17.08
CA LEU A 456 23.28 -6.61 17.12
C LEU A 456 24.29 -7.41 16.28
N GLY A 457 25.35 -6.77 15.77
CA GLY A 457 26.40 -7.42 14.98
C GLY A 457 26.06 -7.62 13.49
N GLY A 458 24.95 -7.04 13.01
CA GLY A 458 24.61 -6.98 11.59
C GLY A 458 25.17 -5.75 10.89
N GLU A 459 24.82 -5.58 9.61
CA GLU A 459 25.16 -4.38 8.84
C GLU A 459 23.92 -3.52 8.57
N LEU A 460 24.15 -2.26 8.17
CA LEU A 460 23.06 -1.47 7.59
C LEU A 460 22.60 -2.18 6.32
N GLY A 461 21.35 -2.63 6.30
CA GLY A 461 20.86 -3.45 5.20
C GLY A 461 19.40 -3.23 4.91
N TYR A 462 18.66 -4.34 4.92
CA TYR A 462 17.27 -4.39 4.47
C TYR A 462 16.36 -3.40 5.21
N TYR A 463 16.24 -3.50 6.54
CA TYR A 463 15.32 -2.66 7.30
C TYR A 463 15.73 -1.19 7.39
N PHE A 464 17.03 -0.89 7.30
CA PHE A 464 17.50 0.49 7.18
C PHE A 464 16.95 1.14 5.90
N ASN A 465 17.05 0.45 4.76
CA ASN A 465 16.49 0.94 3.50
C ASN A 465 14.97 1.08 3.56
N LYS A 466 14.26 0.15 4.19
CA LYS A 466 12.79 0.25 4.39
C LYS A 466 12.41 1.46 5.25
N ALA A 467 13.13 1.71 6.34
CA ALA A 467 12.94 2.93 7.13
C ALA A 467 13.33 4.19 6.33
N GLY A 468 14.34 4.08 5.47
CA GLY A 468 14.75 5.09 4.50
C GLY A 468 13.64 5.47 3.52
N HIS A 469 12.90 4.50 2.98
CA HIS A 469 11.74 4.73 2.12
C HIS A 469 10.71 5.63 2.80
N LEU A 470 10.39 5.39 4.07
CA LEU A 470 9.47 6.25 4.84
C LEU A 470 9.99 7.71 4.89
N THR A 471 11.26 7.90 5.20
CA THR A 471 11.82 9.26 5.23
C THR A 471 11.85 9.90 3.84
N THR A 472 12.17 9.13 2.79
CA THR A 472 12.12 9.59 1.39
C THR A 472 10.73 10.09 1.01
N VAL A 473 9.66 9.34 1.29
CA VAL A 473 8.29 9.77 0.91
C VAL A 473 7.86 11.03 1.66
N LEU A 474 8.25 11.17 2.93
CA LEU A 474 7.93 12.35 3.73
C LEU A 474 8.73 13.59 3.27
N LEU A 475 9.96 13.40 2.79
CA LEU A 475 10.74 14.45 2.12
C LEU A 475 10.09 14.86 0.79
N ILE A 476 9.63 13.90 -0.02
CA ILE A 476 8.91 14.18 -1.28
C ILE A 476 7.66 15.01 -1.02
N VAL A 477 6.83 14.66 -0.04
CA VAL A 477 5.66 15.47 0.36
C VAL A 477 6.09 16.85 0.89
N GLY A 478 7.21 16.89 1.61
CA GLY A 478 7.83 18.12 2.13
C GLY A 478 8.25 19.12 1.06
N THR A 479 8.41 18.72 -0.21
CA THR A 479 8.69 19.64 -1.33
C THR A 479 7.60 20.71 -1.52
N GLY A 480 6.39 20.50 -0.97
CA GLY A 480 5.37 21.55 -0.87
C GLY A 480 5.86 22.81 -0.15
N ALA A 481 6.82 22.70 0.79
CA ALA A 481 7.48 23.83 1.43
C ALA A 481 8.37 24.61 0.45
N VAL A 482 9.12 23.90 -0.38
CA VAL A 482 9.99 24.46 -1.43
C VAL A 482 9.17 25.16 -2.49
N VAL A 483 8.12 24.51 -3.02
CA VAL A 483 7.24 25.11 -4.04
C VAL A 483 6.55 26.38 -3.53
N ARG A 484 6.28 26.47 -2.21
CA ARG A 484 5.70 27.68 -1.61
C ARG A 484 6.66 28.88 -1.60
N LEU A 485 7.97 28.67 -1.77
CA LEU A 485 8.95 29.74 -1.92
C LEU A 485 8.97 30.32 -3.33
N LEU A 486 8.36 29.63 -4.31
CA LEU A 486 8.35 30.08 -5.69
C LEU A 486 7.50 31.34 -5.88
N PRO A 487 7.88 32.24 -6.80
CA PRO A 487 7.06 33.38 -7.18
C PRO A 487 5.69 32.93 -7.71
N VAL A 488 4.65 33.70 -7.38
CA VAL A 488 3.27 33.45 -7.81
C VAL A 488 2.78 34.61 -8.68
N PRO A 489 2.06 34.34 -9.78
CA PRO A 489 1.46 35.38 -10.62
C PRO A 489 0.59 36.35 -9.79
N ARG A 490 0.63 37.64 -10.14
CA ARG A 490 -0.17 38.69 -9.49
C ARG A 490 -0.92 39.48 -10.55
N ARG A 491 -2.24 39.63 -10.35
CA ARG A 491 -3.11 40.40 -11.25
C ARG A 491 -2.57 41.83 -11.42
N GLY A 492 -2.52 42.30 -12.66
CA GLY A 492 -2.03 43.64 -13.00
C GLY A 492 -0.50 43.82 -13.00
N ARG A 493 0.29 42.74 -12.89
CA ARG A 493 1.76 42.80 -12.99
C ARG A 493 2.30 41.77 -13.99
N PRO A 494 2.43 42.12 -15.28
CA PRO A 494 2.79 41.16 -16.34
C PRO A 494 4.19 40.59 -16.15
N ILE A 495 5.20 41.43 -15.87
CA ILE A 495 6.59 40.98 -15.67
C ILE A 495 6.68 39.96 -14.53
N ARG A 496 6.01 40.19 -13.39
CA ARG A 496 6.02 39.24 -12.27
C ARG A 496 5.28 37.94 -12.56
N SER A 497 4.31 37.98 -13.46
CA SER A 497 3.57 36.77 -13.87
C SER A 497 4.41 35.96 -14.85
N LEU A 498 5.12 36.62 -15.77
CA LEU A 498 6.10 35.98 -16.65
C LEU A 498 7.24 35.35 -15.86
N THR A 499 7.85 36.07 -14.90
CA THR A 499 8.91 35.48 -14.07
C THR A 499 8.40 34.31 -13.24
N ALA A 500 7.19 34.40 -12.67
CA ALA A 500 6.57 33.27 -11.97
C ALA A 500 6.38 32.05 -12.88
N GLY A 501 5.90 32.26 -14.11
CA GLY A 501 5.75 31.21 -15.12
C GLY A 501 7.09 30.57 -15.50
N LEU A 502 8.10 31.38 -15.83
CA LEU A 502 9.43 30.90 -16.19
C LEU A 502 10.08 30.12 -15.05
N THR A 503 10.08 30.65 -13.82
CA THR A 503 10.63 29.93 -12.65
C THR A 503 9.90 28.61 -12.41
N ALA A 504 8.56 28.60 -12.54
CA ALA A 504 7.77 27.38 -12.40
C ALA A 504 8.17 26.30 -13.43
N VAL A 505 8.29 26.69 -14.71
CA VAL A 505 8.72 25.79 -15.79
C VAL A 505 10.14 25.29 -15.56
N THR A 506 11.08 26.19 -15.22
CA THR A 506 12.48 25.81 -14.96
C THR A 506 12.59 24.82 -13.80
N VAL A 507 11.88 25.05 -12.69
CA VAL A 507 11.90 24.13 -11.55
C VAL A 507 11.30 22.77 -11.93
N ALA A 508 10.15 22.76 -12.59
CA ALA A 508 9.52 21.52 -13.03
C ALA A 508 10.41 20.74 -14.01
N ALA A 509 10.98 21.42 -15.02
CA ALA A 509 11.88 20.83 -16.00
C ALA A 509 13.16 20.30 -15.36
N ALA A 510 13.76 21.05 -14.42
CA ALA A 510 14.96 20.61 -13.71
C ALA A 510 14.69 19.33 -12.89
N VAL A 511 13.58 19.26 -12.16
CA VAL A 511 13.23 18.05 -11.39
C VAL A 511 12.94 16.86 -12.32
N VAL A 512 12.27 17.07 -13.44
CA VAL A 512 12.02 16.02 -14.44
C VAL A 512 13.34 15.51 -15.04
N LEU A 513 14.25 16.42 -15.40
CA LEU A 513 15.55 16.10 -16.00
C LEU A 513 16.48 15.39 -15.01
N PHE A 514 16.71 16.00 -13.84
CA PHE A 514 17.63 15.47 -12.82
C PHE A 514 17.01 14.35 -11.97
N GLY A 515 15.69 14.17 -12.02
CA GLY A 515 15.01 12.96 -11.56
C GLY A 515 15.12 11.81 -12.57
N GLY A 516 15.72 12.03 -13.74
CA GLY A 516 15.95 11.01 -14.76
C GLY A 516 14.68 10.48 -15.43
N VAL A 517 13.56 11.20 -15.34
CA VAL A 517 12.25 10.74 -15.85
C VAL A 517 12.27 10.58 -17.37
N THR A 518 12.98 11.45 -18.09
CA THR A 518 13.08 11.41 -19.56
C THR A 518 14.05 10.35 -20.08
N GLY A 519 14.92 9.82 -19.22
CA GLY A 519 16.00 8.91 -19.61
C GLY A 519 17.22 9.59 -20.27
N TRP A 520 17.17 10.91 -20.50
CA TRP A 520 18.31 11.66 -21.06
C TRP A 520 19.45 11.84 -20.07
N HIS A 521 19.12 11.95 -18.78
CA HIS A 521 20.08 11.98 -17.69
C HIS A 521 19.75 10.91 -16.67
N ARG A 522 20.79 10.40 -16.02
CA ARG A 522 20.65 9.56 -14.84
C ARG A 522 20.01 10.38 -13.71
N SER A 523 19.10 9.75 -12.96
CA SER A 523 18.56 10.36 -11.75
C SER A 523 19.64 10.56 -10.69
N LEU A 524 19.62 11.73 -10.05
CA LEU A 524 20.48 12.02 -8.90
C LEU A 524 20.08 11.25 -7.63
N LEU A 525 18.96 10.52 -7.65
CA LEU A 525 18.41 9.79 -6.51
C LEU A 525 18.52 8.26 -6.65
N VAL A 526 19.11 7.76 -7.74
CA VAL A 526 19.20 6.32 -8.04
C VAL A 526 20.63 5.98 -8.49
N VAL A 527 21.09 4.77 -8.14
CA VAL A 527 22.47 4.33 -8.43
C VAL A 527 22.61 3.86 -9.87
N GLY A 528 21.58 3.23 -10.41
CA GLY A 528 21.56 2.74 -11.78
C GLY A 528 21.53 3.85 -12.84
N PRO A 529 21.97 3.55 -14.08
CA PRO A 529 21.81 4.48 -15.22
C PRO A 529 20.34 4.72 -15.57
N GLN A 530 19.49 3.72 -15.36
CA GLN A 530 18.04 3.80 -15.49
C GLN A 530 17.37 3.90 -14.12
N THR A 531 16.29 4.66 -14.03
CA THR A 531 15.45 4.70 -12.83
C THR A 531 14.72 3.37 -12.62
N TRP A 532 14.28 3.12 -11.39
CA TRP A 532 13.43 1.95 -11.11
C TRP A 532 12.11 1.99 -11.90
N ALA A 533 11.55 3.18 -12.17
CA ALA A 533 10.36 3.31 -13.00
C ALA A 533 10.63 2.87 -14.45
N GLN A 534 11.75 3.31 -15.04
CA GLN A 534 12.15 2.89 -16.38
C GLN A 534 12.40 1.40 -16.46
N ARG A 535 13.14 0.84 -15.49
CA ARG A 535 13.36 -0.60 -15.41
C ARG A 535 12.03 -1.34 -15.37
N TRP A 536 11.11 -0.91 -14.51
CA TRP A 536 9.77 -1.49 -14.39
C TRP A 536 8.98 -1.40 -15.69
N VAL A 537 8.87 -0.22 -16.28
CA VAL A 537 8.03 0.03 -17.46
C VAL A 537 8.57 -0.64 -18.72
N HIS A 538 9.89 -0.68 -18.89
CA HIS A 538 10.54 -1.24 -20.08
C HIS A 538 10.94 -2.71 -19.93
N GLN A 539 10.35 -3.44 -18.98
CA GLN A 539 10.51 -4.89 -18.90
C GLN A 539 10.12 -5.55 -20.23
N GLN A 540 10.92 -6.53 -20.66
CA GLN A 540 10.68 -7.34 -21.84
C GLN A 540 9.66 -8.44 -21.52
N VAL A 541 8.38 -8.07 -21.39
CA VAL A 541 7.30 -9.03 -21.12
C VAL A 541 6.95 -9.87 -22.35
N ASP A 542 7.28 -9.38 -23.55
CA ASP A 542 7.06 -10.06 -24.83
C ASP A 542 8.14 -11.13 -25.12
N HIS A 543 9.23 -11.12 -24.34
CA HIS A 543 10.25 -12.17 -24.31
C HIS A 543 10.32 -12.73 -22.88
N PRO A 544 9.38 -13.62 -22.51
CA PRO A 544 9.28 -14.09 -21.15
C PRO A 544 10.59 -14.70 -20.66
N ASN A 545 10.94 -14.39 -19.41
CA ASN A 545 12.14 -14.96 -18.82
C ASN A 545 11.98 -16.49 -18.69
N ARG A 546 13.11 -17.21 -18.69
CA ARG A 546 13.07 -18.68 -18.65
C ARG A 546 12.29 -19.24 -17.45
N ALA A 547 12.43 -18.66 -16.27
CA ALA A 547 11.74 -19.12 -15.08
C ALA A 547 10.21 -19.03 -15.22
N ALA A 548 9.72 -17.98 -15.88
CA ALA A 548 8.31 -17.80 -16.20
C ALA A 548 7.81 -18.83 -17.22
N VAL A 549 8.59 -19.12 -18.27
CA VAL A 549 8.26 -20.14 -19.28
C VAL A 549 8.22 -21.53 -18.66
N VAL A 550 9.25 -21.88 -17.89
CA VAL A 550 9.32 -23.15 -17.17
C VAL A 550 8.15 -23.29 -16.20
N CYS A 551 7.87 -22.26 -15.41
CA CYS A 551 6.76 -22.27 -14.46
C CYS A 551 5.40 -22.52 -15.14
N ASP A 552 5.10 -21.80 -16.23
CA ASP A 552 3.88 -22.00 -17.01
C ASP A 552 3.78 -23.42 -17.60
N GLN A 553 4.86 -23.90 -18.24
CA GLN A 553 4.86 -25.23 -18.86
C GLN A 553 4.77 -26.35 -17.83
N VAL A 554 5.53 -26.28 -16.72
CA VAL A 554 5.47 -27.28 -15.64
C VAL A 554 4.07 -27.29 -15.02
N ASN A 555 3.50 -26.12 -14.73
CA ASN A 555 2.17 -26.03 -14.14
C ASN A 555 1.09 -26.66 -15.03
N ARG A 556 1.19 -26.52 -16.36
CA ARG A 556 0.26 -27.13 -17.31
C ARG A 556 0.49 -28.63 -17.52
N ALA A 557 1.74 -29.07 -17.61
CA ALA A 557 2.07 -30.46 -17.91
C ALA A 557 1.99 -31.38 -16.68
N TYR A 558 2.30 -30.85 -15.49
CA TYR A 558 2.41 -31.60 -14.25
C TYR A 558 1.63 -30.92 -13.13
N PRO A 559 0.28 -30.95 -13.17
CA PRO A 559 -0.54 -30.38 -12.11
C PRO A 559 -0.24 -31.04 -10.75
N ALA A 560 -0.60 -30.33 -9.68
CA ALA A 560 -0.42 -30.80 -8.31
C ALA A 560 -1.12 -32.15 -8.09
N VAL A 561 -0.45 -33.04 -7.36
CA VAL A 561 -1.00 -34.35 -6.96
C VAL A 561 -0.85 -34.48 -5.45
N ASP A 562 -1.91 -34.93 -4.79
CA ASP A 562 -1.91 -35.11 -3.34
C ASP A 562 -0.80 -36.06 -2.90
N GLY A 563 -0.03 -35.65 -1.88
CA GLY A 563 1.08 -36.43 -1.35
C GLY A 563 2.38 -36.41 -2.17
N VAL A 564 2.40 -35.74 -3.33
CA VAL A 564 3.57 -35.67 -4.21
C VAL A 564 4.11 -34.25 -4.29
N THR A 565 5.35 -34.06 -3.84
CA THR A 565 6.03 -32.76 -3.96
C THR A 565 6.65 -32.61 -5.35
N THR A 566 6.19 -31.64 -6.12
CA THR A 566 6.77 -31.32 -7.44
C THR A 566 7.94 -30.36 -7.29
N LEU A 567 9.13 -30.77 -7.71
CA LEU A 567 10.35 -29.97 -7.70
C LEU A 567 10.90 -29.80 -9.11
N VAL A 568 11.32 -28.58 -9.45
CA VAL A 568 11.94 -28.25 -10.73
C VAL A 568 13.47 -28.22 -10.57
N LEU A 569 14.20 -28.80 -11.52
CA LEU A 569 15.66 -28.69 -11.57
C LEU A 569 16.14 -28.11 -12.89
N ASP A 570 16.66 -26.89 -12.80
CA ASP A 570 17.48 -26.24 -13.83
C ASP A 570 18.96 -26.25 -13.39
N TYR A 571 19.88 -26.52 -14.32
CA TYR A 571 21.32 -26.55 -14.08
C TYR A 571 21.98 -25.17 -14.19
N ALA A 572 21.46 -24.29 -15.04
CA ALA A 572 22.16 -23.07 -15.45
C ALA A 572 22.33 -22.05 -14.31
N SER A 573 21.50 -22.11 -13.27
CA SER A 573 21.64 -21.30 -12.05
C SER A 573 20.80 -21.89 -10.92
N THR A 574 21.41 -22.04 -9.73
CA THR A 574 20.70 -22.43 -8.50
C THR A 574 19.59 -21.45 -8.14
N TYR A 575 19.81 -20.15 -8.38
CA TYR A 575 18.80 -19.11 -8.17
C TYR A 575 17.65 -19.18 -9.18
N ARG A 576 17.90 -19.63 -10.40
CA ARG A 576 16.82 -19.83 -11.37
C ARG A 576 15.93 -21.02 -10.97
N SER A 577 16.54 -22.15 -10.64
CA SER A 577 15.82 -23.31 -10.11
C SER A 577 14.99 -22.94 -8.87
N TYR A 578 15.54 -22.13 -7.97
CA TYR A 578 14.80 -21.55 -6.83
C TYR A 578 13.52 -20.80 -7.26
N LEU A 579 13.64 -19.85 -8.20
CA LEU A 579 12.50 -19.07 -8.68
C LEU A 579 11.43 -19.93 -9.36
N GLU A 580 11.85 -20.92 -10.15
CA GLU A 580 10.95 -21.87 -10.81
C GLU A 580 10.14 -22.69 -9.80
N ASN A 581 10.79 -23.22 -8.75
CA ASN A 581 10.11 -23.97 -7.69
C ASN A 581 9.11 -23.11 -6.91
N ILE A 582 9.48 -21.87 -6.54
CA ILE A 582 8.54 -20.97 -5.86
C ILE A 582 7.36 -20.64 -6.78
N CYS A 583 7.62 -20.40 -8.05
CA CYS A 583 6.57 -20.07 -9.01
C CYS A 583 5.58 -21.23 -9.18
N VAL A 584 6.08 -22.44 -9.46
CA VAL A 584 5.24 -23.63 -9.63
C VAL A 584 4.43 -23.92 -8.37
N SER A 585 5.08 -23.96 -7.20
CA SER A 585 4.38 -24.23 -5.94
C SER A 585 3.35 -23.16 -5.58
N THR A 586 3.57 -21.91 -5.97
CA THR A 586 2.59 -20.82 -5.80
C THR A 586 1.37 -21.05 -6.69
N LEU A 587 1.58 -21.35 -7.97
CA LEU A 587 0.47 -21.62 -8.90
C LEU A 587 -0.31 -22.90 -8.55
N GLN A 588 0.37 -23.86 -7.92
CA GLN A 588 -0.20 -25.13 -7.49
C GLN A 588 -0.82 -25.08 -6.09
N GLY A 589 -0.60 -24.01 -5.32
CA GLY A 589 -1.07 -23.92 -3.93
C GLY A 589 -0.34 -24.87 -2.95
N THR A 590 0.88 -25.29 -3.28
CA THR A 590 1.67 -26.31 -2.57
C THR A 590 2.91 -25.74 -1.87
N THR A 591 2.93 -24.44 -1.58
CA THR A 591 4.13 -23.75 -1.06
C THR A 591 4.71 -24.37 0.23
N ALA A 592 3.86 -24.88 1.13
CA ALA A 592 4.29 -25.59 2.33
C ALA A 592 5.08 -26.87 2.02
N GLN A 593 4.64 -27.64 1.02
CA GLN A 593 5.27 -28.93 0.65
C GLN A 593 6.69 -28.72 0.12
N THR A 594 6.89 -27.62 -0.62
CA THR A 594 8.18 -27.29 -1.23
C THR A 594 9.13 -26.50 -0.32
N GLU A 595 8.66 -26.05 0.85
CA GLU A 595 9.42 -25.17 1.75
C GLU A 595 10.83 -25.72 2.06
N ALA A 596 10.90 -26.99 2.48
CA ALA A 596 12.14 -27.67 2.85
C ALA A 596 13.13 -27.85 1.68
N ALA A 597 12.65 -27.80 0.43
CA ALA A 597 13.48 -27.88 -0.77
C ALA A 597 13.88 -26.51 -1.34
N ILE A 598 13.36 -25.42 -0.79
CA ILE A 598 13.55 -24.08 -1.35
C ILE A 598 14.34 -23.20 -0.37
N TYR A 599 14.06 -23.32 0.92
CA TYR A 599 14.56 -22.41 1.95
C TYR A 599 15.69 -23.00 2.79
N GLY A 600 16.62 -22.13 3.22
CA GLY A 600 17.73 -22.53 4.09
C GLY A 600 18.78 -23.43 3.43
N LEU A 601 18.75 -23.57 2.10
CA LEU A 601 19.64 -24.45 1.35
C LEU A 601 20.89 -23.73 0.81
N VAL A 602 21.95 -24.50 0.59
CA VAL A 602 23.16 -24.00 -0.07
C VAL A 602 22.85 -23.65 -1.53
N PHE A 603 23.28 -22.48 -2.00
CA PHE A 603 23.11 -22.06 -3.41
C PHE A 603 24.23 -22.61 -4.33
N ALA A 604 24.68 -23.84 -4.11
CA ALA A 604 25.75 -24.48 -4.88
C ALA A 604 25.44 -25.96 -5.17
N GLU A 605 25.82 -26.42 -6.37
CA GLU A 605 25.55 -27.78 -6.84
C GLU A 605 26.81 -28.66 -6.74
N PRO A 606 26.66 -29.98 -6.55
CA PRO A 606 25.42 -30.76 -6.44
C PRO A 606 24.78 -30.75 -5.03
N GLY A 607 25.43 -30.09 -4.05
CA GLY A 607 25.01 -30.10 -2.65
C GLY A 607 23.56 -29.67 -2.43
N ARG A 608 23.10 -28.67 -3.19
CA ARG A 608 21.71 -28.23 -3.19
C ARG A 608 20.74 -29.33 -3.60
N THR A 609 20.95 -29.96 -4.76
CA THR A 609 20.06 -31.04 -5.24
C THR A 609 20.01 -32.19 -4.22
N TRP A 610 21.14 -32.53 -3.62
CA TRP A 610 21.18 -33.56 -2.56
C TRP A 610 20.36 -33.13 -1.33
N GLN A 611 20.53 -31.90 -0.84
CA GLN A 611 19.77 -31.38 0.30
C GLN A 611 18.26 -31.35 0.02
N MET A 612 17.85 -30.90 -1.16
CA MET A 612 16.43 -30.86 -1.58
C MET A 612 15.78 -32.25 -1.45
N LEU A 613 16.45 -33.28 -1.96
CA LEU A 613 15.94 -34.64 -1.98
C LEU A 613 15.82 -35.28 -0.57
N HIS A 614 16.71 -34.92 0.35
CA HIS A 614 16.67 -35.45 1.73
C HIS A 614 15.75 -34.66 2.65
N ALA A 615 15.59 -33.35 2.41
CA ALA A 615 14.80 -32.47 3.25
C ALA A 615 13.29 -32.62 3.00
N VAL A 616 12.89 -32.99 1.78
CA VAL A 616 11.48 -33.14 1.42
C VAL A 616 10.94 -34.50 1.87
N PRO A 617 9.86 -34.55 2.66
CA PRO A 617 9.19 -35.79 3.04
C PRO A 617 8.27 -36.32 1.91
N GLY A 618 7.91 -37.61 1.94
CA GLY A 618 6.97 -38.20 1.00
C GLY A 618 7.51 -38.43 -0.42
N GLU A 619 6.61 -38.57 -1.39
CA GLU A 619 6.95 -38.79 -2.79
C GLU A 619 7.39 -37.47 -3.46
N ILE A 620 8.36 -37.56 -4.36
CA ILE A 620 8.94 -36.43 -5.07
C ILE A 620 8.78 -36.65 -6.57
N ARG A 621 8.13 -35.70 -7.25
CA ARG A 621 8.19 -35.58 -8.71
C ARG A 621 9.25 -34.57 -9.07
N LEU A 622 10.36 -35.03 -9.63
CA LEU A 622 11.49 -34.21 -10.02
C LEU A 622 11.42 -33.89 -11.51
N VAL A 623 10.96 -32.70 -11.85
CA VAL A 623 10.86 -32.22 -13.22
C VAL A 623 12.18 -31.59 -13.63
N VAL A 624 12.89 -32.27 -14.52
CA VAL A 624 14.20 -31.86 -15.00
C VAL A 624 14.05 -31.10 -16.31
N VAL A 625 14.44 -29.83 -16.32
CA VAL A 625 14.22 -28.91 -17.45
C VAL A 625 15.48 -28.63 -18.27
N ASP A 626 16.61 -29.23 -17.89
CA ASP A 626 17.91 -29.06 -18.53
C ASP A 626 18.68 -30.41 -18.64
N PRO A 627 19.35 -30.69 -19.78
CA PRO A 627 20.11 -31.94 -19.97
C PRO A 627 21.23 -32.17 -18.95
N ALA A 628 21.93 -31.13 -18.50
CA ALA A 628 22.97 -31.24 -17.49
C ALA A 628 22.37 -31.51 -16.11
N ALA A 629 21.21 -30.92 -15.79
CA ALA A 629 20.46 -31.27 -14.58
C ALA A 629 20.08 -32.76 -14.59
N ARG A 630 19.68 -33.31 -15.75
CA ARG A 630 19.38 -34.74 -15.91
C ARG A 630 20.59 -35.62 -15.66
N SER A 631 21.74 -35.26 -16.23
CA SER A 631 23.01 -35.96 -16.03
C SER A 631 23.41 -35.99 -14.54
N ARG A 632 23.28 -34.85 -13.85
CA ARG A 632 23.53 -34.74 -12.40
C ARG A 632 22.63 -35.67 -11.59
N VAL A 633 21.32 -35.65 -11.81
CA VAL A 633 20.37 -36.51 -11.09
C VAL A 633 20.67 -37.99 -11.36
N LYS A 634 20.96 -38.36 -12.61
CA LYS A 634 21.36 -39.73 -12.98
C LYS A 634 22.63 -40.21 -12.28
N LYS A 635 23.55 -39.31 -11.94
CA LYS A 635 24.77 -39.63 -11.15
C LYS A 635 24.49 -39.68 -9.65
N LEU A 636 23.59 -38.82 -9.15
CA LEU A 636 23.31 -38.65 -7.73
C LEU A 636 22.40 -39.74 -7.15
N LEU A 637 21.36 -40.15 -7.87
CA LEU A 637 20.38 -41.12 -7.34
C LEU A 637 20.97 -42.51 -7.09
N PRO A 638 21.89 -43.06 -7.93
CA PRO A 638 22.55 -44.33 -7.62
C PRO A 638 23.35 -44.30 -6.31
N SER A 639 23.94 -43.16 -5.95
CA SER A 639 24.65 -43.00 -4.68
C SER A 639 23.72 -42.66 -3.49
N THR A 640 22.40 -42.64 -3.71
CA THR A 640 21.40 -42.24 -2.71
C THR A 640 20.20 -43.19 -2.72
N PRO A 641 20.39 -44.50 -2.47
CA PRO A 641 19.34 -45.51 -2.61
C PRO A 641 18.12 -45.25 -1.72
N GLU A 642 18.32 -44.67 -0.52
CA GLU A 642 17.25 -44.34 0.43
C GLU A 642 16.20 -43.36 -0.13
N VAL A 643 16.61 -42.47 -1.04
CA VAL A 643 15.72 -41.46 -1.63
C VAL A 643 15.24 -41.88 -3.03
N ARG A 644 15.97 -42.77 -3.70
CA ARG A 644 15.68 -43.20 -5.07
C ARG A 644 14.25 -43.75 -5.23
N ASP A 645 13.78 -44.54 -4.27
CA ASP A 645 12.47 -45.19 -4.36
C ASP A 645 11.29 -44.22 -4.21
N ARG A 646 11.57 -43.00 -3.73
CA ARG A 646 10.58 -41.92 -3.55
C ARG A 646 10.59 -40.89 -4.67
N VAL A 647 11.52 -40.97 -5.62
CA VAL A 647 11.73 -39.95 -6.67
C VAL A 647 11.29 -40.46 -8.04
N THR A 648 10.27 -39.82 -8.62
CA THR A 648 9.91 -39.97 -10.03
C THR A 648 10.55 -38.85 -10.84
N ILE A 649 11.28 -39.19 -11.91
CA ILE A 649 11.97 -38.20 -12.76
C ILE A 649 11.15 -37.96 -14.03
N GLU A 650 10.72 -36.73 -14.21
CA GLU A 650 10.10 -36.26 -15.45
C GLU A 650 11.07 -35.38 -16.23
N THR A 651 11.06 -35.45 -17.56
CA THR A 651 11.96 -34.63 -18.40
C THR A 651 11.13 -33.70 -19.27
N MET A 652 11.39 -32.40 -19.17
CA MET A 652 10.72 -31.38 -19.97
C MET A 652 11.74 -30.32 -20.37
N PHE A 653 12.47 -30.56 -21.45
CA PHE A 653 13.48 -29.61 -21.91
C PHE A 653 12.82 -28.37 -22.45
N VAL A 654 13.12 -27.24 -21.81
CA VAL A 654 12.73 -25.92 -22.27
C VAL A 654 13.95 -25.29 -22.90
N ASP A 655 13.82 -24.75 -24.11
CA ASP A 655 14.92 -24.02 -24.75
C ASP A 655 15.22 -22.73 -23.96
N GLN A 656 16.47 -22.27 -24.01
CA GLN A 656 16.75 -20.92 -23.52
C GLN A 656 16.06 -19.92 -24.46
N PRO A 657 15.23 -18.99 -23.93
CA PRO A 657 14.75 -17.86 -24.73
C PRO A 657 15.97 -17.17 -25.35
N ARG A 658 15.89 -16.80 -26.64
CA ARG A 658 16.95 -15.99 -27.25
C ARG A 658 16.96 -14.63 -26.57
N ASP A 659 18.08 -14.27 -25.94
CA ASP A 659 18.32 -12.96 -25.31
C ASP A 659 18.27 -11.81 -26.34
#